data_AF-A0A8D1LPK3-F1
#
_entry.id   AF-A0A8D1LPK3-F1
#
_cell.length_a   1.000
_cell.length_b   1.000
_cell.length_c   1.000
_cell.angle_alpha   90.00
_cell.angle_beta   90.00
_cell.angle_gamma   90.00
#
_symmetry.space_group_name_H-M   'P 1'
#
loop_
_entity.id
_entity.type
_entity.pdbx_description
1 polymer ?
#
loop_
_entity_poly.entity_id
_entity_poly.type
_entity_poly.pdbx_seq_one_letter_code
_entity_poly.pdbx_strand_id
1 'polypeptide(L)'
;METDRERLRTIYNRDFKTSFGNPTPGFSSMLYGMKIANLAYVTRTRVRFFKLDHWADVWFPEKRRMKLGSEISKHHRAEYLHGKHGVDVEVQGPHEARDGQLLIRLDLNRKEVLTLRLRNGGTQPVTLTHLFPLCRTPQFAFYNGDQELPCPLGPGESYELHVHCKTSFVGYFPATVLWELLGPGEPGSEGAGTFYIARFLAGVAHSPLAAQLKPTTPFKRTQITGNPVVTNRVEEGERPDRSRNYDLELSMGLGTYCPPLRLRQLLPILLQGTNIFTAPKEIAEIKAQLEAALKWRNYEVKLRLLLHLEELQMEHDIRHYDLESVPMTWDPIDQNPRLLTLEVPGVAESRPSVLRGDHLFAVLSSETHQEDAVTYKGFVHRVELDRVKLSFSASLLDRFVDGLTFKVNFTFNRQPLRVQHRALELTGRWPLWPMLFPVASRGVPLLPSDVKLKLYDRSLESNPEQLQAMKHIVMGTTRPAPYIIFGPPGTGKTVTLVEAIKQVVKHLPKAHILACAPSNSGADLLCQRLRVHLPSSIYRLLAPSRDIRLVPEDIKPCCNWDAQKGDYVFPAKKKLQEYRVLITTLITASRLVSAQFPIDHFTHIFIDEAGHSMEPESLVAIAGLLEVKEADNPGGQLVLAGDPRQLGPVLRCPLTQKHGLGYSLLERLLTYNALYKKGPDGYNPQFITKLLRNYRSHPTILDIPNQLYYEGELQACADVVDRERFCRWEGLPRQGFPIIFHGVMGKDEREGNSPSFFNPEEAATVTSYLKQLLTSSSKKGKARLSPRSVGVISPYRKQVEKIRHCITKLDKELRGLDDIKDLKVGSVEEFQGQERSVILISTVRSSQSFVQLDLDFNLGFLKNPKRFNVAVTRAKALLIVVGNPLLLGHDPDWKA
;
A
#
# COMPACT_ATOMS: atom_id res chain seq x y z
N MET A 1 -36.39 -18.66 -41.11
CA MET A 1 -37.66 -18.73 -40.34
C MET A 1 -37.43 -18.11 -38.97
N GLU A 2 -38.41 -17.39 -38.43
CA GLU A 2 -38.36 -16.84 -37.07
C GLU A 2 -38.98 -17.85 -36.09
N THR A 3 -38.26 -18.20 -35.03
CA THR A 3 -38.69 -19.24 -34.08
C THR A 3 -38.49 -18.74 -32.65
N ASP A 4 -39.39 -19.14 -31.76
CA ASP A 4 -39.30 -18.82 -30.32
C ASP A 4 -38.03 -19.40 -29.70
N ARG A 5 -37.31 -18.58 -28.93
CA ARG A 5 -36.00 -18.93 -28.37
C ARG A 5 -36.09 -19.99 -27.29
N GLU A 6 -37.15 -19.99 -26.48
CA GLU A 6 -37.34 -21.02 -25.46
C GLU A 6 -37.73 -22.36 -26.09
N ARG A 7 -38.59 -22.33 -27.12
CA ARG A 7 -38.93 -23.53 -27.87
C ARG A 7 -37.69 -24.18 -28.50
N LEU A 8 -36.80 -23.40 -29.11
CA LEU A 8 -35.52 -23.88 -29.64
C LEU A 8 -34.59 -24.42 -28.54
N ARG A 9 -34.57 -23.79 -27.37
CA ARG A 9 -33.78 -24.27 -26.22
C ARG A 9 -34.27 -25.62 -25.75
N THR A 10 -35.58 -25.83 -25.72
CA THR A 10 -36.19 -27.10 -25.33
C THR A 10 -35.88 -28.20 -26.33
N ILE A 11 -35.95 -27.91 -27.64
CA ILE A 11 -35.52 -28.84 -28.71
C ILE A 11 -34.03 -29.16 -28.57
N TYR A 12 -33.17 -28.15 -28.42
CA TYR A 12 -31.73 -28.36 -28.23
C TYR A 12 -31.44 -29.21 -26.99
N ASN A 13 -32.10 -28.92 -25.86
CA ASN A 13 -31.89 -29.70 -24.65
C ASN A 13 -32.40 -31.14 -24.78
N ARG A 14 -33.47 -31.36 -25.55
CA ARG A 14 -34.00 -32.71 -25.78
C ARG A 14 -33.11 -33.52 -26.73
N ASP A 15 -32.61 -32.89 -27.79
CA ASP A 15 -31.93 -33.59 -28.88
C ASP A 15 -30.39 -33.65 -28.68
N PHE A 16 -29.79 -32.73 -27.91
CA PHE A 16 -28.34 -32.62 -27.69
C PHE A 16 -27.91 -32.73 -26.22
N LYS A 17 -28.85 -32.86 -25.28
CA LYS A 17 -28.57 -32.97 -23.84
C LYS A 17 -29.01 -34.31 -23.24
N THR A 18 -28.92 -35.36 -24.04
CA THR A 18 -28.94 -36.74 -23.56
C THR A 18 -27.53 -37.33 -23.63
N SER A 19 -26.93 -37.48 -22.45
CA SER A 19 -26.02 -38.56 -22.06
C SER A 19 -24.49 -38.38 -22.28
N PHE A 20 -23.80 -38.39 -21.12
CA PHE A 20 -22.42 -38.78 -20.79
C PHE A 20 -21.20 -38.07 -21.43
N GLY A 21 -20.55 -37.24 -20.61
CA GLY A 21 -19.09 -37.26 -20.45
C GLY A 21 -18.26 -36.18 -21.13
N ASN A 22 -18.77 -35.51 -22.18
CA ASN A 22 -18.05 -34.41 -22.84
C ASN A 22 -18.82 -33.07 -22.73
N PRO A 23 -18.13 -31.94 -22.51
CA PRO A 23 -18.77 -30.64 -22.42
C PRO A 23 -19.26 -30.21 -23.81
N THR A 24 -20.51 -30.53 -24.15
CA THR A 24 -21.17 -29.96 -25.33
C THR A 24 -21.48 -28.47 -25.08
N PRO A 25 -21.24 -27.60 -26.08
CA PRO A 25 -21.44 -26.16 -25.91
C PRO A 25 -22.93 -25.87 -25.70
N GLY A 26 -23.29 -25.38 -24.51
CA GLY A 26 -24.70 -25.15 -24.19
C GLY A 26 -25.43 -24.25 -25.20
N PHE A 27 -26.76 -24.36 -25.24
CA PHE A 27 -27.62 -23.64 -26.21
C PHE A 27 -27.29 -22.15 -26.39
N SER A 28 -26.98 -21.45 -25.30
CA SER A 28 -26.59 -20.03 -25.35
C SER A 28 -25.26 -19.80 -26.06
N SER A 29 -24.28 -20.68 -25.85
CA SER A 29 -22.98 -20.63 -26.52
C SER A 29 -23.11 -20.94 -28.00
N MET A 30 -23.99 -21.89 -28.35
CA MET A 30 -24.25 -22.27 -29.75
C MET A 30 -24.95 -21.13 -30.49
N LEU A 31 -25.99 -20.52 -29.89
CA LEU A 31 -26.63 -19.32 -30.45
C LEU A 31 -25.71 -18.11 -30.52
N TYR A 32 -24.83 -17.93 -29.53
CA TYR A 32 -23.82 -16.87 -29.56
C TYR A 32 -22.82 -17.09 -30.71
N GLY A 33 -22.38 -18.33 -30.92
CA GLY A 33 -21.55 -18.72 -32.05
C GLY A 33 -22.24 -18.44 -33.39
N MET A 34 -23.52 -18.83 -33.54
CA MET A 34 -24.31 -18.56 -34.75
C MET A 34 -24.53 -17.05 -34.97
N LYS A 35 -24.69 -16.27 -33.89
CA LYS A 35 -24.79 -14.80 -33.98
C LYS A 35 -23.49 -14.17 -34.43
N ILE A 36 -22.35 -14.58 -33.86
CA ILE A 36 -21.03 -14.11 -34.29
C ILE A 36 -20.77 -14.48 -35.76
N ALA A 37 -21.19 -15.68 -36.17
CA ALA A 37 -21.05 -16.16 -37.54
C ALA A 37 -22.09 -15.56 -38.51
N ASN A 38 -22.95 -14.64 -38.07
CA ASN A 38 -24.04 -14.05 -38.86
C ASN A 38 -25.03 -15.07 -39.47
N LEU A 39 -25.12 -16.27 -38.90
CA LEU A 39 -26.04 -17.33 -39.32
C LEU A 39 -27.42 -17.22 -38.65
N ALA A 40 -27.50 -16.48 -37.54
CA ALA A 40 -28.75 -16.21 -36.85
C ALA A 40 -28.76 -14.83 -36.18
N TYR A 41 -29.90 -14.16 -36.22
CA TYR A 41 -30.17 -12.99 -35.39
C TYR A 41 -30.92 -13.41 -34.13
N VAL A 42 -30.34 -13.14 -32.95
CA VAL A 42 -30.84 -13.61 -31.64
C VAL A 42 -31.23 -12.43 -30.76
N THR A 43 -32.49 -12.38 -30.36
CA THR A 43 -33.04 -11.43 -29.38
C THR A 43 -33.34 -12.12 -28.04
N ARG A 44 -33.91 -11.40 -27.07
CA ARG A 44 -34.24 -11.98 -25.76
C ARG A 44 -35.28 -13.11 -25.89
N THR A 45 -36.25 -12.99 -26.81
CA THR A 45 -37.39 -13.92 -26.94
C THR A 45 -37.43 -14.68 -28.27
N ARG A 46 -36.79 -14.19 -29.34
CA ARG A 46 -36.85 -14.81 -30.68
C ARG A 46 -35.48 -15.04 -31.32
N VAL A 47 -35.40 -16.06 -32.18
CA VAL A 47 -34.24 -16.33 -33.04
C VAL A 47 -34.69 -16.39 -34.50
N ARG A 48 -34.04 -15.60 -35.36
CA ARG A 48 -34.24 -15.63 -36.81
C ARG A 48 -33.03 -16.25 -37.48
N PHE A 49 -33.22 -17.37 -38.15
CA PHE A 49 -32.17 -17.99 -38.96
C PHE A 49 -32.21 -17.47 -40.39
N PHE A 50 -31.05 -17.20 -40.97
CA PHE A 50 -30.88 -16.84 -42.37
C PHE A 50 -30.77 -18.13 -43.22
N LYS A 51 -31.31 -18.13 -44.45
CA LYS A 51 -31.23 -19.30 -45.35
C LYS A 51 -29.82 -19.40 -45.91
N LEU A 52 -29.29 -20.62 -45.95
CA LEU A 52 -28.10 -20.99 -46.73
C LEU A 52 -28.61 -21.56 -48.05
N ASP A 53 -28.34 -20.88 -49.17
CA ASP A 53 -28.58 -21.46 -50.49
C ASP A 53 -27.36 -22.30 -50.89
N HIS A 54 -27.63 -23.59 -51.10
CA HIS A 54 -26.76 -24.67 -51.56
C HIS A 54 -25.62 -25.17 -50.65
N TRP A 55 -25.72 -26.47 -50.36
CA TRP A 55 -24.65 -27.31 -49.83
C TRP A 55 -23.63 -27.56 -50.94
N ALA A 56 -22.46 -26.93 -50.86
CA ALA A 56 -21.27 -27.39 -51.53
C ALA A 56 -20.39 -28.07 -50.49
N ASP A 57 -19.96 -29.30 -50.77
CA ASP A 57 -18.99 -30.05 -49.98
C ASP A 57 -17.74 -29.20 -49.76
N VAL A 58 -17.61 -28.61 -48.57
CA VAL A 58 -16.40 -27.92 -48.16
C VAL A 58 -15.40 -28.96 -47.70
N TRP A 59 -14.60 -29.44 -48.65
CA TRP A 59 -13.23 -29.83 -48.33
C TRP A 59 -12.57 -28.63 -47.65
N PHE A 60 -12.12 -28.78 -46.41
CA PHE A 60 -11.32 -27.76 -45.74
C PHE A 60 -9.87 -27.91 -46.22
N PRO A 61 -9.35 -27.05 -47.12
CA PRO A 61 -7.92 -26.79 -47.06
C PRO A 61 -7.68 -26.15 -45.69
N GLU A 62 -6.63 -26.58 -44.99
CA GLU A 62 -6.20 -26.02 -43.72
C GLU A 62 -6.11 -24.48 -43.80
N LYS A 63 -7.19 -23.77 -43.48
CA LYS A 63 -7.10 -22.36 -43.13
C LYS A 63 -6.39 -22.31 -41.80
N ARG A 64 -5.07 -22.04 -41.85
CA ARG A 64 -4.24 -21.58 -40.75
C ARG A 64 -5.03 -20.55 -39.91
N ARG A 65 -5.68 -21.02 -38.84
CA ARG A 65 -6.16 -20.13 -37.77
C ARG A 65 -4.92 -19.62 -37.05
N MET A 66 -4.38 -18.49 -37.48
CA MET A 66 -3.38 -17.76 -36.70
C MET A 66 -4.05 -17.30 -35.39
N LYS A 67 -3.54 -17.79 -34.25
CA LYS A 67 -3.85 -17.31 -32.89
C LYS A 67 -3.23 -15.92 -32.67
N LEU A 68 -3.67 -14.91 -33.42
CA LEU A 68 -2.99 -13.61 -33.47
C LEU A 68 -3.20 -12.75 -32.21
N GLY A 69 -4.19 -13.07 -31.36
CA GLY A 69 -4.55 -12.26 -30.19
C GLY A 69 -3.59 -12.33 -29.00
N SER A 70 -2.73 -13.35 -28.91
CA SER A 70 -1.87 -13.61 -27.75
C SER A 70 -0.36 -13.60 -28.02
N GLU A 71 0.10 -13.59 -29.28
CA GLU A 71 1.52 -13.87 -29.60
C GLU A 71 2.35 -12.69 -30.19
N ILE A 72 1.78 -11.50 -30.40
CA ILE A 72 2.59 -10.32 -30.74
C ILE A 72 3.22 -9.74 -29.46
N SER A 73 4.24 -10.41 -28.95
CA SER A 73 5.11 -9.94 -27.86
C SER A 73 5.99 -8.77 -28.33
N LYS A 74 6.49 -7.93 -27.40
CA LYS A 74 7.44 -6.85 -27.72
C LYS A 74 8.67 -7.36 -28.50
N HIS A 75 9.07 -8.62 -28.32
CA HIS A 75 10.23 -9.22 -28.99
C HIS A 75 10.00 -9.58 -30.47
N HIS A 76 8.75 -9.70 -30.93
CA HIS A 76 8.43 -10.01 -32.34
C HIS A 76 8.04 -8.77 -33.17
N ARG A 77 7.89 -7.58 -32.56
CA ARG A 77 7.43 -6.38 -33.27
C ARG A 77 8.33 -5.96 -34.43
N ALA A 78 9.64 -6.12 -34.28
CA ALA A 78 10.61 -5.76 -35.32
C ALA A 78 10.37 -6.54 -36.62
N GLU A 79 9.94 -7.80 -36.54
CA GLU A 79 9.72 -8.68 -37.70
C GLU A 79 8.53 -8.23 -38.58
N TYR A 80 7.55 -7.54 -38.00
CA TYR A 80 6.37 -7.04 -38.71
C TYR A 80 6.48 -5.56 -39.12
N LEU A 81 7.47 -4.83 -38.58
CA LEU A 81 7.66 -3.41 -38.85
C LEU A 81 8.36 -3.14 -40.18
N HIS A 82 9.30 -3.98 -40.57
CA HIS A 82 10.08 -3.81 -41.79
C HIS A 82 9.24 -4.16 -43.02
N GLY A 83 9.38 -3.35 -44.08
CA GLY A 83 8.84 -3.69 -45.39
C GLY A 83 9.38 -5.03 -45.89
N LYS A 84 8.57 -5.73 -46.67
CA LYS A 84 8.89 -7.07 -47.24
C LYS A 84 8.60 -7.05 -48.72
N HIS A 85 9.46 -7.69 -49.52
CA HIS A 85 9.31 -7.79 -50.98
C HIS A 85 9.16 -6.43 -51.70
N GLY A 86 9.78 -5.37 -51.18
CA GLY A 86 9.65 -4.01 -51.72
C GLY A 86 8.35 -3.29 -51.35
N VAL A 87 7.47 -3.94 -50.56
CA VAL A 87 6.25 -3.33 -50.02
C VAL A 87 6.54 -2.73 -48.65
N ASP A 88 6.21 -1.46 -48.44
CA ASP A 88 6.32 -0.79 -47.15
C ASP A 88 5.14 0.18 -46.92
N VAL A 89 4.95 0.62 -45.68
CA VAL A 89 3.90 1.59 -45.32
C VAL A 89 4.53 2.95 -45.08
N GLU A 90 4.25 3.88 -45.98
CA GLU A 90 4.52 5.30 -45.83
C GLU A 90 3.46 5.93 -44.90
N VAL A 91 3.88 6.86 -44.04
CA VAL A 91 3.02 7.49 -43.04
C VAL A 91 2.94 8.98 -43.30
N GLN A 92 1.73 9.51 -43.49
CA GLN A 92 1.48 10.94 -43.71
C GLN A 92 0.53 11.50 -42.64
N GLY A 93 0.82 12.70 -42.15
CA GLY A 93 0.04 13.36 -41.09
C GLY A 93 0.81 13.54 -39.77
N PRO A 94 0.19 14.13 -38.73
CA PRO A 94 0.87 14.49 -37.49
C PRO A 94 1.20 13.25 -36.64
N HIS A 95 2.48 12.90 -36.55
CA HIS A 95 2.96 11.79 -35.73
C HIS A 95 4.41 11.96 -35.25
N GLU A 96 4.76 11.28 -34.16
CA GLU A 96 6.13 11.10 -33.68
C GLU A 96 6.47 9.60 -33.66
N ALA A 97 7.57 9.19 -34.29
CA ALA A 97 8.03 7.80 -34.26
C ALA A 97 8.93 7.55 -33.03
N ARG A 98 8.59 6.54 -32.20
CA ARG A 98 9.39 6.16 -31.03
C ARG A 98 9.32 4.65 -30.82
N ASP A 99 10.48 3.98 -30.74
CA ASP A 99 10.61 2.53 -30.50
C ASP A 99 9.72 1.65 -31.43
N GLY A 100 9.60 2.04 -32.70
CA GLY A 100 8.78 1.32 -33.69
C GLY A 100 7.26 1.54 -33.55
N GLN A 101 6.82 2.55 -32.80
CA GLN A 101 5.43 2.95 -32.66
C GLN A 101 5.21 4.38 -33.17
N LEU A 102 4.08 4.62 -33.82
CA LEU A 102 3.63 5.93 -34.29
C LEU A 102 2.73 6.58 -33.23
N LEU A 103 3.20 7.67 -32.63
CA LEU A 103 2.49 8.43 -31.60
C LEU A 103 1.76 9.61 -32.23
N ILE A 104 0.44 9.67 -32.06
CA ILE A 104 -0.42 10.75 -32.58
C ILE A 104 -0.79 11.64 -31.40
N ARG A 105 -0.34 12.89 -31.37
CA ARG A 105 -0.73 13.83 -30.32
C ARG A 105 -2.17 14.30 -30.57
N LEU A 106 -3.02 14.17 -29.56
CA LEU A 106 -4.43 14.52 -29.65
C LEU A 106 -4.75 15.69 -28.72
N ASP A 107 -5.22 16.79 -29.30
CA ASP A 107 -5.89 17.84 -28.54
C ASP A 107 -7.30 17.36 -28.17
N LEU A 108 -7.75 17.63 -26.93
CA LEU A 108 -9.06 17.20 -26.47
C LEU A 108 -10.17 17.75 -27.36
N ASN A 109 -11.09 16.88 -27.76
CA ASN A 109 -12.22 17.14 -28.67
C ASN A 109 -11.86 17.56 -30.09
N ARG A 110 -10.56 17.60 -30.45
CA ARG A 110 -10.11 17.82 -31.82
C ARG A 110 -9.95 16.49 -32.55
N LYS A 111 -10.27 16.48 -33.85
CA LYS A 111 -10.08 15.31 -34.72
C LYS A 111 -8.72 15.44 -35.41
N GLU A 112 -7.90 14.42 -35.27
CA GLU A 112 -6.64 14.26 -36.01
C GLU A 112 -6.79 13.12 -37.03
N VAL A 113 -6.08 13.22 -38.14
CA VAL A 113 -6.11 12.23 -39.23
C VAL A 113 -4.69 11.83 -39.59
N LEU A 114 -4.41 10.53 -39.52
CA LEU A 114 -3.15 9.93 -39.98
C LEU A 114 -3.44 9.04 -41.18
N THR A 115 -2.73 9.20 -42.29
CA THR A 115 -2.87 8.36 -43.48
C THR A 115 -1.72 7.35 -43.53
N LEU A 116 -2.06 6.07 -43.55
CA LEU A 116 -1.12 4.96 -43.73
C LEU A 116 -1.23 4.47 -45.17
N ARG A 117 -0.17 4.68 -45.95
CA ARG A 117 -0.12 4.36 -47.38
C ARG A 117 0.77 3.14 -47.60
N LEU A 118 0.16 1.98 -47.78
CA LEU A 118 0.85 0.74 -48.11
C LEU A 118 1.24 0.78 -49.59
N ARG A 119 2.52 0.94 -49.90
CA ARG A 119 3.03 1.12 -51.26
C ARG A 119 3.86 -0.09 -51.69
N ASN A 120 3.60 -0.59 -52.89
CA ASN A 120 4.46 -1.57 -53.53
C ASN A 120 5.56 -0.87 -54.32
N GLY A 121 6.75 -0.74 -53.74
CA GLY A 121 7.96 -0.26 -54.42
C GLY A 121 8.78 -1.37 -55.08
N GLY A 122 8.30 -2.63 -55.03
CA GLY A 122 8.95 -3.77 -55.65
C GLY A 122 8.72 -3.84 -57.16
N THR A 123 9.38 -4.78 -57.82
CA THR A 123 9.27 -5.02 -59.28
C THR A 123 8.17 -6.01 -59.65
N GLN A 124 7.50 -6.60 -58.66
CA GLN A 124 6.48 -7.64 -58.85
C GLN A 124 5.17 -7.25 -58.17
N PRO A 125 4.00 -7.62 -58.72
CA PRO A 125 2.72 -7.34 -58.09
C PRO A 125 2.54 -8.17 -56.81
N VAL A 126 1.89 -7.57 -55.81
CA VAL A 126 1.50 -8.22 -54.55
C VAL A 126 0.00 -8.02 -54.33
N THR A 127 -0.67 -8.97 -53.67
CA THR A 127 -2.11 -8.85 -53.42
C THR A 127 -2.36 -8.64 -51.93
N LEU A 128 -2.97 -7.52 -51.55
CA LEU A 128 -3.47 -7.29 -50.21
C LEU A 128 -4.74 -8.13 -50.02
N THR A 129 -4.68 -9.18 -49.20
CA THR A 129 -5.80 -10.11 -49.01
C THR A 129 -6.72 -9.66 -47.87
N HIS A 130 -6.13 -9.24 -46.75
CA HIS A 130 -6.88 -8.82 -45.57
C HIS A 130 -6.25 -7.62 -44.87
N LEU A 131 -7.11 -6.78 -44.28
CA LEU A 131 -6.75 -5.69 -43.39
C LEU A 131 -7.38 -5.95 -42.02
N PHE A 132 -6.55 -6.02 -40.98
CA PHE A 132 -7.00 -6.21 -39.60
C PHE A 132 -6.71 -4.95 -38.77
N PRO A 133 -7.71 -4.06 -38.61
CA PRO A 133 -7.63 -2.95 -37.65
C PRO A 133 -7.89 -3.49 -36.23
N LEU A 134 -6.83 -3.94 -35.57
CA LEU A 134 -6.87 -4.45 -34.20
C LEU A 134 -6.89 -3.26 -33.22
N CYS A 135 -8.09 -2.74 -32.96
CA CYS A 135 -8.30 -1.66 -32.01
C CYS A 135 -8.88 -2.16 -30.69
N ARG A 136 -8.28 -1.74 -29.56
CA ARG A 136 -8.82 -1.99 -28.22
C ARG A 136 -9.59 -0.79 -27.66
N THR A 137 -9.75 0.29 -28.44
CA THR A 137 -10.20 1.58 -27.92
C THR A 137 -11.15 2.31 -28.90
N PRO A 138 -12.21 3.00 -28.42
CA PRO A 138 -13.16 3.69 -29.29
C PRO A 138 -12.61 4.99 -29.92
N GLN A 139 -11.42 5.44 -29.54
CA GLN A 139 -10.82 6.70 -30.00
C GLN A 139 -10.32 6.65 -31.45
N PHE A 140 -10.21 5.45 -32.04
CA PHE A 140 -9.73 5.21 -33.40
C PHE A 140 -10.85 4.70 -34.30
N ALA A 141 -10.95 5.27 -35.49
CA ALA A 141 -11.76 4.77 -36.58
C ALA A 141 -10.93 4.69 -37.87
N PHE A 142 -11.11 3.62 -38.64
CA PHE A 142 -10.31 3.32 -39.83
C PHE A 142 -11.19 3.39 -41.08
N TYR A 143 -10.75 4.13 -42.10
CA TYR A 143 -11.46 4.33 -43.36
C TYR A 143 -10.52 4.06 -44.53
N ASN A 144 -10.95 3.27 -45.50
CA ASN A 144 -10.10 2.74 -46.56
C ASN A 144 -10.56 3.14 -47.98
N GLY A 145 -11.32 4.24 -48.09
CA GLY A 145 -11.72 4.86 -49.36
C GLY A 145 -12.26 3.88 -50.41
N ASP A 146 -13.45 3.32 -50.18
CA ASP A 146 -14.23 2.45 -51.10
C ASP A 146 -13.50 1.29 -51.82
N GLN A 147 -12.24 0.99 -51.47
CA GLN A 147 -11.47 -0.10 -52.07
C GLN A 147 -11.79 -1.44 -51.38
N GLU A 148 -12.43 -2.35 -52.13
CA GLU A 148 -12.74 -3.71 -51.68
C GLU A 148 -11.49 -4.60 -51.66
N LEU A 149 -11.47 -5.57 -50.73
CA LEU A 149 -10.42 -6.59 -50.61
C LEU A 149 -10.90 -7.91 -51.21
N PRO A 150 -10.04 -8.70 -51.87
CA PRO A 150 -8.60 -8.51 -52.05
C PRO A 150 -8.24 -7.43 -53.09
N CYS A 151 -7.23 -6.62 -52.81
CA CYS A 151 -6.76 -5.55 -53.68
C CYS A 151 -5.37 -5.90 -54.26
N PRO A 152 -5.24 -6.13 -55.58
CA PRO A 152 -3.93 -6.25 -56.20
C PRO A 152 -3.21 -4.88 -56.16
N LEU A 153 -1.91 -4.90 -55.91
CA LEU A 153 -1.04 -3.73 -55.87
C LEU A 153 0.13 -3.98 -56.82
N GLY A 154 0.06 -3.39 -58.01
CA GLY A 154 1.14 -3.39 -58.99
C GLY A 154 2.36 -2.56 -58.55
N PRO A 155 3.50 -2.69 -59.24
CA PRO A 155 4.67 -1.85 -59.00
C PRO A 155 4.32 -0.36 -59.07
N GLY A 156 4.58 0.37 -57.98
CA GLY A 156 4.28 1.79 -57.84
C GLY A 156 2.88 2.13 -57.29
N GLU A 157 1.97 1.16 -57.22
CA GLU A 157 0.62 1.35 -56.68
C GLU A 157 0.62 1.35 -55.15
N SER A 158 -0.45 1.90 -54.57
CA SER A 158 -0.58 2.03 -53.13
C SER A 158 -2.01 1.96 -52.64
N TYR A 159 -2.19 1.38 -51.46
CA TYR A 159 -3.45 1.33 -50.72
C TYR A 159 -3.42 2.35 -49.58
N GLU A 160 -4.43 3.21 -49.49
CA GLU A 160 -4.51 4.24 -48.46
C GLU A 160 -5.51 3.88 -47.36
N LEU A 161 -5.06 4.00 -46.10
CA LEU A 161 -5.88 3.83 -44.92
C LEU A 161 -5.85 5.10 -44.08
N HIS A 162 -6.99 5.78 -43.97
CA HIS A 162 -7.16 6.96 -43.12
C HIS A 162 -7.56 6.53 -41.70
N VAL A 163 -6.74 6.92 -40.75
CA VAL A 163 -6.93 6.69 -39.32
C VAL A 163 -7.43 7.98 -38.68
N HIS A 164 -8.73 8.02 -38.37
CA HIS A 164 -9.35 9.12 -37.65
C HIS A 164 -9.20 8.91 -36.14
N CYS A 165 -8.60 9.89 -35.47
CA CYS A 165 -8.37 9.87 -34.02
C CYS A 165 -9.10 11.05 -33.37
N LYS A 166 -9.95 10.77 -32.37
CA LYS A 166 -10.62 11.82 -31.58
C LYS A 166 -10.85 11.32 -30.16
N THR A 167 -10.59 12.17 -29.17
CA THR A 167 -10.84 11.84 -27.76
C THR A 167 -11.30 13.06 -26.96
N SER A 168 -12.25 12.85 -26.04
CA SER A 168 -12.60 13.81 -24.98
C SER A 168 -11.88 13.50 -23.67
N PHE A 169 -11.09 12.43 -23.64
CA PHE A 169 -10.40 11.92 -22.46
C PHE A 169 -8.89 12.03 -22.64
N VAL A 170 -8.21 12.32 -21.54
CA VAL A 170 -6.76 12.37 -21.43
C VAL A 170 -6.22 10.94 -21.28
N GLY A 171 -5.12 10.62 -21.95
CA GLY A 171 -4.48 9.30 -21.86
C GLY A 171 -3.79 8.83 -23.14
N TYR A 172 -3.32 7.59 -23.08
CA TYR A 172 -2.64 6.85 -24.12
C TYR A 172 -3.54 5.72 -24.65
N PHE A 173 -3.89 5.79 -25.93
CA PHE A 173 -4.86 4.90 -26.58
C PHE A 173 -4.14 4.07 -27.65
N PRO A 174 -3.81 2.79 -27.41
CA PRO A 174 -3.10 1.97 -28.38
C PRO A 174 -4.03 1.39 -29.45
N ALA A 175 -3.53 1.30 -30.68
CA ALA A 175 -4.17 0.59 -31.79
C ALA A 175 -3.10 -0.10 -32.67
N THR A 176 -3.46 -1.19 -33.33
CA THR A 176 -2.57 -1.89 -34.26
C THR A 176 -3.28 -2.11 -35.58
N VAL A 177 -2.59 -1.87 -36.69
CA VAL A 177 -3.06 -2.24 -38.03
C VAL A 177 -2.15 -3.31 -38.57
N LEU A 178 -2.73 -4.40 -39.08
CA LEU A 178 -2.00 -5.49 -39.72
C LEU A 178 -2.54 -5.69 -41.14
N TRP A 179 -1.63 -5.69 -42.11
CA TRP A 179 -1.90 -6.04 -43.50
C TRP A 179 -1.38 -7.45 -43.77
N GLU A 180 -2.22 -8.29 -44.36
CA GLU A 180 -1.88 -9.61 -44.87
C GLU A 180 -1.72 -9.53 -46.39
N LEU A 181 -0.54 -9.87 -46.90
CA LEU A 181 -0.21 -9.80 -48.31
C LEU A 181 0.23 -11.15 -48.85
N LEU A 182 -0.12 -11.41 -50.11
CA LEU A 182 0.40 -12.53 -50.88
C LEU A 182 1.57 -12.03 -51.75
N GLY A 183 2.73 -12.68 -51.58
CA GLY A 183 3.94 -12.38 -52.36
C GLY A 183 3.90 -12.90 -53.80
N PRO A 184 4.86 -12.49 -54.64
CA PRO A 184 4.91 -12.91 -56.04
C PRO A 184 5.29 -14.39 -56.16
N GLY A 185 4.38 -15.19 -56.74
CA GLY A 185 4.60 -16.59 -57.06
C GLY A 185 3.66 -17.04 -58.19
N GLU A 186 4.14 -17.91 -59.07
CA GLU A 186 3.31 -18.49 -60.15
C GLU A 186 2.18 -19.34 -59.56
N PRO A 187 0.96 -19.31 -60.16
CA PRO A 187 -0.15 -20.10 -59.67
C PRO A 187 0.15 -21.59 -59.88
N GLY A 188 0.48 -22.30 -58.79
CA GLY A 188 0.70 -23.76 -58.79
C GLY A 188 1.99 -24.26 -58.16
N SER A 189 2.91 -23.40 -57.73
CA SER A 189 4.08 -23.82 -56.92
C SER A 189 3.84 -23.60 -55.43
N GLU A 190 4.32 -24.50 -54.56
CA GLU A 190 4.26 -24.41 -53.09
C GLU A 190 5.10 -23.26 -52.49
N GLY A 191 5.09 -22.07 -53.11
CA GLY A 191 6.02 -20.97 -52.82
C GLY A 191 5.44 -19.55 -52.77
N ALA A 192 4.12 -19.34 -52.88
CA ALA A 192 3.54 -18.00 -52.63
C ALA A 192 3.45 -17.75 -51.11
N GLY A 193 4.56 -17.31 -50.51
CA GLY A 193 4.61 -17.02 -49.07
C GLY A 193 3.72 -15.84 -48.70
N THR A 194 2.63 -16.08 -47.98
CA THR A 194 1.89 -15.02 -47.29
C THR A 194 2.82 -14.32 -46.30
N PHE A 195 2.86 -13.00 -46.35
CA PHE A 195 3.63 -12.19 -45.42
C PHE A 195 2.78 -11.08 -44.81
N TYR A 196 3.22 -10.59 -43.66
CA TYR A 196 2.48 -9.58 -42.89
C TYR A 196 3.34 -8.35 -42.64
N ILE A 197 2.70 -7.19 -42.74
CA ILE A 197 3.26 -5.90 -42.35
C ILE A 197 2.32 -5.29 -41.31
N ALA A 198 2.87 -4.76 -40.21
CA ALA A 198 2.10 -4.14 -39.14
C ALA A 198 2.54 -2.69 -38.87
N ARG A 199 1.59 -1.87 -38.40
CA ARG A 199 1.87 -0.57 -37.80
C ARG A 199 1.22 -0.49 -36.42
N PHE A 200 2.03 -0.15 -35.43
CA PHE A 200 1.61 0.10 -34.07
C PHE A 200 1.37 1.60 -33.91
N LEU A 201 0.14 1.95 -33.56
CA LEU A 201 -0.33 3.32 -33.37
C LEU A 201 -0.59 3.57 -31.89
N ALA A 202 -0.44 4.81 -31.43
CA ALA A 202 -1.04 5.24 -30.18
C ALA A 202 -1.43 6.72 -30.20
N GLY A 203 -2.66 7.00 -29.78
CA GLY A 203 -3.19 8.35 -29.61
C GLY A 203 -2.85 8.83 -28.21
N VAL A 204 -2.26 10.01 -28.08
CA VAL A 204 -1.80 10.54 -26.80
C VAL A 204 -2.41 11.92 -26.58
N ALA A 205 -3.34 12.00 -25.63
CA ALA A 205 -3.91 13.25 -25.17
C ALA A 205 -3.35 13.59 -23.79
N HIS A 206 -2.81 14.79 -23.62
CA HIS A 206 -2.21 15.26 -22.37
C HIS A 206 -3.03 16.41 -21.76
N SER A 207 -3.13 16.45 -20.43
CA SER A 207 -3.61 17.64 -19.75
C SER A 207 -2.54 18.75 -19.74
N PRO A 208 -2.89 20.04 -19.86
CA PRO A 208 -1.94 21.14 -19.68
C PRO A 208 -1.20 21.09 -18.33
N LEU A 209 -1.86 20.61 -17.28
CA LEU A 209 -1.25 20.42 -15.96
C LEU A 209 -0.26 19.24 -15.97
N ALA A 210 -0.59 18.14 -16.66
CA ALA A 210 0.29 16.99 -16.78
C ALA A 210 1.57 17.31 -17.57
N ALA A 211 1.48 18.20 -18.56
CA ALA A 211 2.64 18.69 -19.30
C ALA A 211 3.67 19.41 -18.40
N GLN A 212 3.22 20.08 -17.34
CA GLN A 212 4.08 20.74 -16.34
C GLN A 212 4.68 19.77 -15.32
N LEU A 213 4.17 18.53 -15.24
CA LEU A 213 4.61 17.51 -14.28
C LEU A 213 5.65 16.55 -14.83
N LYS A 214 6.05 16.69 -16.11
CA LYS A 214 7.08 15.89 -16.77
C LYS A 214 8.37 15.81 -15.93
N PRO A 215 9.20 14.77 -16.13
CA PRO A 215 10.41 14.56 -15.35
C PRO A 215 11.33 15.76 -15.54
N THR A 216 11.72 16.42 -14.45
CA THR A 216 12.65 17.56 -14.51
C THR A 216 14.06 17.12 -14.88
N THR A 217 14.42 15.87 -14.57
CA THR A 217 15.70 15.24 -14.93
C THR A 217 15.49 13.76 -15.27
N PRO A 218 16.26 13.19 -16.22
CA PRO A 218 16.20 11.76 -16.54
C PRO A 218 16.56 10.89 -15.33
N PHE A 219 15.88 9.75 -15.19
CA PHE A 219 16.20 8.81 -14.11
C PHE A 219 17.60 8.22 -14.30
N LYS A 220 18.44 8.32 -13.26
CA LYS A 220 19.74 7.64 -13.16
C LYS A 220 19.72 6.73 -11.94
N ARG A 221 20.10 5.47 -12.11
CA ARG A 221 20.18 4.52 -11.00
C ARG A 221 21.37 4.89 -10.13
N THR A 222 21.11 5.27 -8.88
CA THR A 222 22.17 5.48 -7.89
C THR A 222 22.90 4.15 -7.67
N GLN A 223 24.20 4.12 -7.92
CA GLN A 223 25.03 3.03 -7.44
C GLN A 223 25.26 3.26 -5.94
N ILE A 224 25.16 2.19 -5.14
CA ILE A 224 25.55 2.24 -3.73
C ILE A 224 27.04 2.57 -3.73
N THR A 225 27.41 3.75 -3.25
CA THR A 225 28.82 4.07 -3.04
C THR A 225 29.38 3.12 -2.00
N GLY A 226 30.62 2.67 -2.21
CA GLY A 226 31.24 1.57 -1.47
C GLY A 226 31.29 1.76 0.05
N ASN A 227 31.72 0.68 0.72
CA ASN A 227 31.75 0.47 2.18
C ASN A 227 31.86 1.74 3.03
N PRO A 228 31.14 1.80 4.17
CA PRO A 228 31.22 2.93 5.09
C PRO A 228 32.68 3.20 5.45
N VAL A 229 33.10 4.44 5.31
CA VAL A 229 34.39 4.92 5.79
C VAL A 229 34.29 4.92 7.32
N VAL A 230 34.59 3.78 7.94
CA VAL A 230 34.75 3.71 9.40
C VAL A 230 36.21 3.98 9.66
N THR A 231 36.54 5.23 9.94
CA THR A 231 37.88 5.60 10.38
C THR A 231 38.08 5.27 11.86
N ASN A 232 39.32 5.16 12.30
CA ASN A 232 39.66 4.81 13.68
C ASN A 232 39.27 5.90 14.70
N ARG A 233 38.95 7.12 14.23
CA ARG A 233 38.64 8.27 15.07
C ARG A 233 37.23 8.80 14.78
N VAL A 234 36.33 8.64 15.76
CA VAL A 234 34.96 9.16 15.73
C VAL A 234 34.80 10.27 16.77
N GLU A 235 34.39 11.46 16.33
CA GLU A 235 34.07 12.58 17.22
C GLU A 235 32.56 12.78 17.32
N GLU A 236 32.03 12.78 18.54
CA GLU A 236 30.58 12.85 18.77
C GLU A 236 30.10 14.28 19.02
N GLY A 237 29.04 14.67 18.30
CA GLY A 237 28.30 15.89 18.59
C GLY A 237 27.41 15.78 19.83
N GLU A 238 26.69 16.87 20.10
CA GLU A 238 25.77 16.93 21.24
C GLU A 238 24.40 16.35 20.89
N ARG A 239 23.89 15.46 21.74
CA ARG A 239 22.53 14.94 21.61
C ARG A 239 21.51 16.00 22.06
N PRO A 240 20.33 16.08 21.39
CA PRO A 240 19.26 16.99 21.81
C PRO A 240 18.69 16.70 23.21
N ASP A 241 18.94 15.49 23.74
CA ASP A 241 18.37 15.02 25.01
C ASP A 241 19.38 14.96 26.18
N ARG A 242 20.64 15.40 25.99
CA ARG A 242 21.74 15.16 26.96
C ARG A 242 21.62 15.97 28.27
N SER A 243 20.83 17.04 28.31
CA SER A 243 20.73 17.97 29.45
C SER A 243 19.60 17.67 30.45
N ARG A 244 18.90 16.53 30.32
CA ARG A 244 17.61 16.31 31.01
C ARG A 244 17.76 15.28 32.12
N ASN A 245 17.81 15.74 33.37
CA ASN A 245 17.67 14.89 34.55
C ASN A 245 16.27 14.24 34.53
N TYR A 246 16.17 13.02 34.00
CA TYR A 246 14.94 12.23 34.07
C TYR A 246 14.81 11.63 35.47
N ASP A 247 13.66 11.85 36.13
CA ASP A 247 13.38 11.24 37.43
C ASP A 247 13.08 9.73 37.30
N LEU A 248 12.74 9.26 36.10
CA LEU A 248 12.56 7.84 35.82
C LEU A 248 13.90 7.12 35.66
N GLU A 249 14.37 6.51 36.73
CA GLU A 249 15.56 5.65 36.72
C GLU A 249 15.36 4.41 35.83
N LEU A 250 16.29 4.19 34.90
CA LEU A 250 16.29 3.06 33.97
C LEU A 250 17.35 2.03 34.40
N SER A 251 17.06 1.31 35.49
CA SER A 251 17.99 0.38 36.14
C SER A 251 18.25 -0.91 35.36
N MET A 252 17.32 -1.38 34.52
CA MET A 252 17.54 -2.52 33.63
C MET A 252 18.14 -2.06 32.29
N GLY A 253 19.42 -2.41 32.10
CA GLY A 253 20.17 -2.13 30.88
C GLY A 253 19.56 -2.78 29.62
N LEU A 254 19.80 -2.14 28.47
CA LEU A 254 19.43 -2.67 27.17
C LEU A 254 20.68 -3.23 26.46
N GLY A 255 20.70 -4.54 26.21
CA GLY A 255 21.79 -5.18 25.47
C GLY A 255 22.02 -4.57 24.08
N THR A 256 23.19 -4.81 23.49
CA THR A 256 23.54 -4.29 22.16
C THR A 256 22.82 -5.03 21.03
N TYR A 257 22.55 -6.33 21.23
CA TYR A 257 21.88 -7.24 20.28
C TYR A 257 22.39 -7.06 18.84
N CYS A 258 23.71 -7.02 18.65
CA CYS A 258 24.28 -6.86 17.32
C CYS A 258 24.00 -8.10 16.46
N PRO A 259 23.62 -7.93 15.17
CA PRO A 259 23.54 -9.05 14.26
C PRO A 259 24.85 -9.83 14.21
N PRO A 260 24.83 -11.17 14.19
CA PRO A 260 26.05 -11.97 14.06
C PRO A 260 26.82 -11.60 12.79
N LEU A 261 28.13 -11.38 12.89
CA LEU A 261 28.99 -11.00 11.76
C LEU A 261 28.87 -11.98 10.58
N ARG A 262 28.79 -13.27 10.89
CA ARG A 262 28.62 -14.33 9.88
C ARG A 262 27.30 -14.21 9.14
N LEU A 263 26.21 -13.87 9.83
CA LEU A 263 24.89 -13.68 9.21
C LEU A 263 24.91 -12.53 8.18
N ARG A 264 25.63 -11.44 8.49
CA ARG A 264 25.84 -10.31 7.56
C ARG A 264 26.52 -10.75 6.26
N GLN A 265 27.54 -11.61 6.35
CA GLN A 265 28.26 -12.14 5.18
C GLN A 265 27.37 -13.08 4.33
N LEU A 266 26.48 -13.83 4.96
CA LEU A 266 25.64 -14.83 4.29
C LEU A 266 24.35 -14.25 3.68
N LEU A 267 23.91 -13.06 4.10
CA LEU A 267 22.65 -12.45 3.64
C LEU A 267 22.51 -12.37 2.11
N PRO A 268 23.53 -11.93 1.33
CA PRO A 268 23.42 -11.90 -0.13
C PRO A 268 23.14 -13.27 -0.75
N ILE A 269 23.77 -14.33 -0.21
CA ILE A 269 23.58 -15.71 -0.67
C ILE A 269 22.18 -16.21 -0.29
N LEU A 270 21.70 -15.88 0.90
CA LEU A 270 20.36 -16.23 1.36
C LEU A 270 19.26 -15.56 0.50
N LEU A 271 19.49 -14.33 0.02
CA LEU A 271 18.55 -13.60 -0.83
C LEU A 271 18.54 -14.07 -2.29
N GLN A 272 19.69 -14.48 -2.85
CA GLN A 272 19.81 -14.86 -4.26
C GLN A 272 19.19 -16.22 -4.61
N GLY A 273 18.85 -17.05 -3.62
CA GLY A 273 18.14 -18.31 -3.82
C GLY A 273 18.88 -19.37 -4.65
N THR A 274 20.15 -19.14 -5.00
CA THR A 274 20.92 -20.06 -5.83
C THR A 274 21.28 -21.31 -5.06
N ASN A 275 20.97 -22.47 -5.67
CA ASN A 275 21.58 -23.75 -5.32
C ASN A 275 23.03 -23.72 -5.76
N ILE A 276 23.87 -23.00 -5.02
CA ILE A 276 25.32 -23.20 -5.13
C ILE A 276 25.54 -24.63 -4.63
N PHE A 277 26.12 -25.48 -5.48
CA PHE A 277 26.35 -26.91 -5.26
C PHE A 277 27.24 -27.23 -4.03
N THR A 278 27.67 -26.21 -3.29
CA THR A 278 28.38 -26.27 -2.01
C THR A 278 27.86 -25.18 -1.06
N ALA A 279 26.57 -25.18 -0.72
CA ALA A 279 26.08 -24.31 0.34
C ALA A 279 26.80 -24.69 1.66
N PRO A 280 27.50 -23.76 2.34
CA PRO A 280 28.09 -24.02 3.64
C PRO A 280 27.04 -24.59 4.60
N LYS A 281 27.41 -25.56 5.44
CA LYS A 281 26.51 -26.22 6.42
C LYS A 281 25.64 -25.21 7.20
N GLU A 282 26.21 -24.07 7.56
CA GLU A 282 25.54 -22.93 8.22
C GLU A 282 24.34 -22.37 7.45
N ILE A 283 24.40 -22.28 6.10
CA ILE A 283 23.28 -21.81 5.29
C ILE A 283 22.13 -22.81 5.36
N ALA A 284 22.42 -24.11 5.31
CA ALA A 284 21.40 -25.15 5.44
C ALA A 284 20.74 -25.09 6.83
N GLU A 285 21.52 -24.87 7.89
CA GLU A 285 21.02 -24.70 9.25
C GLU A 285 20.10 -23.47 9.39
N ILE A 286 20.52 -22.31 8.85
CA ILE A 286 19.70 -21.08 8.86
C ILE A 286 18.39 -21.30 8.08
N LYS A 287 18.46 -21.91 6.89
CA LYS A 287 17.27 -22.23 6.09
C LYS A 287 16.33 -23.17 6.85
N ALA A 288 16.85 -24.22 7.47
CA ALA A 288 16.05 -25.13 8.29
C ALA A 288 15.37 -24.42 9.47
N GLN A 289 16.05 -23.48 10.14
CA GLN A 289 15.44 -22.66 11.20
C GLN A 289 14.33 -21.74 10.68
N LEU A 290 14.52 -21.13 9.51
CA LEU A 290 13.53 -20.27 8.86
C LEU A 290 12.29 -21.07 8.41
N GLU A 291 12.48 -22.29 7.91
CA GLU A 291 11.42 -23.18 7.43
C GLU A 291 10.67 -23.89 8.56
N ALA A 292 11.30 -24.10 9.72
CA ALA A 292 10.67 -24.76 10.86
C ALA A 292 9.41 -24.04 11.33
N ALA A 293 8.31 -24.77 11.57
CA ALA A 293 7.09 -24.19 12.14
C ALA A 293 7.37 -23.54 13.51
N LEU A 294 6.70 -22.41 13.78
CA LEU A 294 6.88 -21.68 15.04
C LEU A 294 6.19 -22.44 16.18
N LYS A 295 6.97 -22.81 17.20
CA LYS A 295 6.57 -23.49 18.42
C LYS A 295 7.22 -22.80 19.60
N TRP A 296 6.74 -23.03 20.83
CA TRP A 296 7.36 -22.45 22.02
C TRP A 296 8.88 -22.70 22.09
N ARG A 297 9.32 -23.95 21.83
CA ARG A 297 10.74 -24.35 21.92
C ARG A 297 11.69 -23.61 20.97
N ASN A 298 11.21 -23.11 19.83
CA ASN A 298 12.03 -22.37 18.87
C ASN A 298 11.61 -20.90 18.73
N TYR A 299 10.73 -20.42 19.60
CA TYR A 299 10.08 -19.12 19.50
C TYR A 299 11.09 -17.96 19.52
N GLU A 300 11.89 -17.90 20.58
CA GLU A 300 12.93 -16.88 20.77
C GLU A 300 13.97 -16.93 19.65
N VAL A 301 14.49 -18.13 19.36
CA VAL A 301 15.56 -18.34 18.38
C VAL A 301 15.11 -17.90 16.98
N LYS A 302 13.94 -18.36 16.53
CA LYS A 302 13.42 -18.05 15.20
C LYS A 302 13.10 -16.57 15.03
N LEU A 303 12.38 -15.97 15.98
CA LEU A 303 12.02 -14.54 15.88
C LEU A 303 13.25 -13.63 16.02
N ARG A 304 14.25 -14.01 16.83
CA ARG A 304 15.53 -13.28 16.91
C ARG A 304 16.30 -13.32 15.59
N LEU A 305 16.37 -14.47 14.93
CA LEU A 305 16.99 -14.59 13.61
C LEU A 305 16.27 -13.69 12.58
N LEU A 306 14.93 -13.69 12.57
CA LEU A 306 14.14 -12.86 11.67
C LEU A 306 14.36 -11.36 11.93
N LEU A 307 14.43 -10.92 13.19
CA LEU A 307 14.76 -9.53 13.53
C LEU A 307 16.15 -9.12 13.06
N HIS A 308 17.16 -10.00 13.17
CA HIS A 308 18.49 -9.70 12.66
C HIS A 308 18.52 -9.60 11.13
N LEU A 309 17.79 -10.47 10.42
CA LEU A 309 17.68 -10.37 8.96
C LEU A 309 17.01 -9.06 8.53
N GLU A 310 15.96 -8.65 9.24
CA GLU A 310 15.29 -7.36 9.02
C GLU A 310 16.25 -6.19 9.27
N GLU A 311 17.00 -6.23 10.38
CA GLU A 311 18.00 -5.21 10.73
C GLU A 311 19.07 -5.06 9.65
N LEU A 312 19.62 -6.16 9.16
CA LEU A 312 20.64 -6.16 8.11
C LEU A 312 20.10 -5.61 6.78
N GLN A 313 18.84 -5.90 6.44
CA GLN A 313 18.20 -5.29 5.28
C GLN A 313 18.01 -3.79 5.49
N MET A 314 17.59 -3.35 6.68
CA MET A 314 17.46 -1.93 7.01
C MET A 314 18.80 -1.18 6.92
N GLU A 315 19.89 -1.81 7.36
CA GLU A 315 21.26 -1.31 7.22
C GLU A 315 21.66 -1.14 5.76
N HIS A 316 21.29 -2.10 4.89
CA HIS A 316 21.58 -2.01 3.46
C HIS A 316 20.74 -0.92 2.77
N ASP A 317 19.45 -0.86 3.07
CA ASP A 317 18.51 0.04 2.41
C ASP A 317 18.81 1.50 2.72
N ILE A 318 19.20 1.83 3.97
CA ILE A 318 19.45 3.22 4.34
C ILE A 318 20.67 3.82 3.62
N ARG A 319 21.63 3.00 3.18
CA ARG A 319 22.81 3.44 2.43
C ARG A 319 22.47 4.01 1.07
N HIS A 320 21.29 3.72 0.52
CA HIS A 320 20.83 4.30 -0.74
C HIS A 320 20.57 5.81 -0.64
N TYR A 321 20.49 6.35 0.58
CA TYR A 321 20.32 7.77 0.84
C TYR A 321 21.64 8.48 1.17
N ASP A 322 22.76 7.76 1.25
CA ASP A 322 24.07 8.35 1.53
C ASP A 322 24.38 9.42 0.46
N LEU A 323 24.96 10.53 0.90
CA LEU A 323 25.23 11.70 0.07
C LEU A 323 26.74 11.89 -0.07
N GLU A 324 27.18 12.26 -1.26
CA GLU A 324 28.58 12.52 -1.57
C GLU A 324 28.78 14.00 -1.87
N SER A 325 29.83 14.60 -1.31
CA SER A 325 30.24 15.99 -1.57
C SER A 325 29.12 17.03 -1.38
N VAL A 326 28.33 16.89 -0.31
CA VAL A 326 27.22 17.81 -0.03
C VAL A 326 27.63 18.94 0.91
N PRO A 327 27.30 20.21 0.59
CA PRO A 327 27.60 21.33 1.46
C PRO A 327 26.67 21.35 2.68
N MET A 328 27.18 21.83 3.80
CA MET A 328 26.37 22.25 4.94
C MET A 328 26.48 23.77 5.12
N THR A 329 25.53 24.35 5.85
CA THR A 329 25.52 25.79 6.20
C THR A 329 25.13 25.99 7.66
N TRP A 330 25.55 27.09 8.27
CA TRP A 330 25.08 27.47 9.61
C TRP A 330 23.56 27.63 9.66
N ASP A 331 22.95 27.15 10.75
CA ASP A 331 21.54 27.46 11.02
C ASP A 331 21.40 28.93 11.46
N PRO A 332 20.58 29.75 10.77
CA PRO A 332 20.47 31.19 11.03
C PRO A 332 19.68 31.54 12.31
N ILE A 333 19.26 30.56 13.12
CA ILE A 333 18.44 30.79 14.32
C ILE A 333 19.38 31.00 15.53
N ASP A 334 19.36 32.20 16.11
CA ASP A 334 20.10 32.61 17.31
C ASP A 334 19.59 31.96 18.62
N GLN A 335 19.46 30.63 18.67
CA GLN A 335 19.26 29.91 19.92
C GLN A 335 20.17 28.69 19.98
N ASN A 336 21.02 28.70 21.01
CA ASN A 336 21.84 27.57 21.44
C ASN A 336 20.98 26.29 21.43
N PRO A 337 21.38 25.21 20.72
CA PRO A 337 22.74 24.87 20.28
C PRO A 337 23.20 25.41 18.92
N ARG A 338 24.53 25.50 18.70
CA ARG A 338 25.16 25.72 17.38
C ARG A 338 24.85 24.55 16.44
N LEU A 339 24.01 24.77 15.43
CA LEU A 339 23.54 23.74 14.51
C LEU A 339 23.98 23.99 13.07
N LEU A 340 24.26 22.91 12.35
CA LEU A 340 24.48 22.90 10.91
C LEU A 340 23.22 22.40 10.18
N THR A 341 22.93 23.00 9.04
CA THR A 341 21.82 22.63 8.15
C THR A 341 22.34 21.79 6.99
N LEU A 342 21.80 20.59 6.85
CA LEU A 342 21.99 19.72 5.69
C LEU A 342 20.70 19.65 4.87
N GLU A 343 20.78 19.89 3.56
CA GLU A 343 19.65 19.65 2.66
C GLU A 343 19.51 18.15 2.37
N VAL A 344 18.36 17.60 2.73
CA VAL A 344 18.01 16.19 2.53
C VAL A 344 16.60 16.14 1.92
N PRO A 345 16.49 16.19 0.58
CA PRO A 345 15.20 16.19 -0.09
C PRO A 345 14.35 14.96 0.30
N GLY A 346 13.12 15.19 0.76
CA GLY A 346 12.18 14.12 1.15
C GLY A 346 12.33 13.57 2.58
N VAL A 347 13.20 14.16 3.42
CA VAL A 347 13.39 13.71 4.81
C VAL A 347 12.13 13.83 5.67
N ALA A 348 11.29 14.86 5.47
CA ALA A 348 10.02 15.00 6.19
C ALA A 348 9.01 13.88 5.86
N GLU A 349 9.23 13.13 4.79
CA GLU A 349 8.43 11.95 4.42
C GLU A 349 9.09 10.65 4.91
N SER A 350 10.01 10.74 5.87
CA SER A 350 10.80 9.65 6.44
C SER A 350 11.69 8.95 5.42
N ARG A 351 12.30 9.68 4.49
CA ARG A 351 13.24 9.13 3.48
C ARG A 351 14.47 10.03 3.25
N PRO A 352 15.60 9.74 3.93
CA PRO A 352 15.79 8.67 4.91
C PRO A 352 14.92 8.87 6.15
N SER A 353 14.53 7.76 6.80
CA SER A 353 13.73 7.82 8.03
C SER A 353 14.61 8.31 9.17
N VAL A 354 14.62 9.62 9.36
CA VAL A 354 15.43 10.32 10.36
C VAL A 354 14.48 11.05 11.30
N LEU A 355 14.66 10.84 12.60
CA LEU A 355 13.91 11.50 13.66
C LEU A 355 14.84 12.34 14.54
N ARG A 356 14.25 13.26 15.32
CA ARG A 356 14.96 13.96 16.39
C ARG A 356 15.61 12.93 17.34
N GLY A 357 16.90 13.12 17.62
CA GLY A 357 17.71 12.21 18.45
C GLY A 357 18.47 11.15 17.66
N ASP A 358 18.14 10.92 16.38
CA ASP A 358 18.92 10.03 15.52
C ASP A 358 20.27 10.67 15.18
N HIS A 359 21.16 9.91 14.54
CA HIS A 359 22.46 10.41 14.12
C HIS A 359 22.82 9.94 12.72
N LEU A 360 23.75 10.66 12.12
CA LEU A 360 24.44 10.29 10.89
C LEU A 360 25.93 10.46 11.07
N PHE A 361 26.70 9.87 10.16
CA PHE A 361 28.14 10.09 10.10
C PHE A 361 28.45 11.03 8.95
N ALA A 362 29.35 11.96 9.18
CA ALA A 362 29.86 12.89 8.18
C ALA A 362 31.39 12.83 8.17
N VAL A 363 31.98 12.79 6.99
CA VAL A 363 33.42 12.89 6.76
C VAL A 363 33.64 14.07 5.83
N LEU A 364 34.63 14.93 6.12
CA LEU A 364 34.98 16.03 5.22
C LEU A 364 35.39 15.48 3.85
N SER A 365 34.84 16.01 2.77
CA SER A 365 35.10 15.47 1.42
C SER A 365 36.59 15.55 1.05
N SER A 366 37.30 16.56 1.55
CA SER A 366 38.77 16.70 1.40
C SER A 366 39.58 15.64 2.15
N GLU A 367 39.01 15.01 3.18
CA GLU A 367 39.69 14.05 4.06
C GLU A 367 39.33 12.59 3.71
N THR A 368 38.34 12.35 2.83
CA THR A 368 37.80 11.02 2.53
C THR A 368 38.83 9.96 2.07
N HIS A 369 39.99 10.40 1.56
CA HIS A 369 41.08 9.52 1.08
C HIS A 369 42.29 9.46 2.03
N GLN A 370 42.23 10.10 3.20
CA GLN A 370 43.29 10.08 4.19
C GLN A 370 43.14 8.86 5.12
N GLU A 371 44.26 8.26 5.53
CA GLU A 371 44.25 7.10 6.45
C GLU A 371 43.69 7.45 7.84
N ASP A 372 43.84 8.71 8.28
CA ASP A 372 43.43 9.22 9.60
C ASP A 372 42.21 10.18 9.55
N ALA A 373 41.34 10.05 8.54
CA ALA A 373 40.18 10.94 8.41
C ALA A 373 39.29 10.90 9.67
N VAL A 374 38.78 12.04 10.12
CA VAL A 374 37.89 12.09 11.29
C VAL A 374 36.46 11.83 10.86
N THR A 375 35.80 10.84 11.47
CA THR A 375 34.37 10.61 11.26
C THR A 375 33.57 11.39 12.31
N TYR A 376 32.81 12.39 11.88
CA TYR A 376 31.99 13.21 12.76
C TYR A 376 30.59 12.60 12.89
N LYS A 377 30.18 12.29 14.12
CA LYS A 377 28.84 11.78 14.42
C LYS A 377 27.90 12.94 14.73
N GLY A 378 27.08 13.30 13.75
CA GLY A 378 26.11 14.39 13.84
C GLY A 378 24.78 13.92 14.41
N PHE A 379 24.28 14.55 15.47
CA PHE A 379 22.97 14.25 16.04
C PHE A 379 21.89 15.18 15.48
N VAL A 380 20.72 14.62 15.22
CA VAL A 380 19.58 15.32 14.64
C VAL A 380 18.81 16.04 15.75
N HIS A 381 18.80 17.36 15.69
CA HIS A 381 18.04 18.20 16.63
C HIS A 381 16.65 18.52 16.10
N ARG A 382 16.53 18.71 14.78
CA ARG A 382 15.27 19.06 14.13
C ARG A 382 15.22 18.52 12.70
N VAL A 383 14.03 18.08 12.30
CA VAL A 383 13.73 17.69 10.92
C VAL A 383 12.71 18.68 10.37
N GLU A 384 13.03 19.28 9.23
CA GLU A 384 12.18 20.19 8.46
C GLU A 384 11.81 19.53 7.12
N LEU A 385 11.10 20.24 6.24
CA LEU A 385 10.56 19.68 4.98
C LEU A 385 11.63 18.93 4.16
N ASP A 386 12.71 19.62 3.81
CA ASP A 386 13.83 19.08 3.02
C ASP A 386 15.19 19.33 3.70
N ARG A 387 15.18 19.55 5.02
CA ARG A 387 16.37 19.95 5.78
C ARG A 387 16.46 19.22 7.10
N VAL A 388 17.69 18.92 7.51
CA VAL A 388 18.00 18.34 8.82
C VAL A 388 18.95 19.27 9.54
N LYS A 389 18.63 19.59 10.80
CA LYS A 389 19.47 20.40 11.69
C LYS A 389 20.29 19.47 12.57
N LEU A 390 21.61 19.58 12.49
CA LEU A 390 22.57 18.65 13.05
C LEU A 390 23.51 19.37 14.03
N SER A 391 23.82 18.72 15.14
CA SER A 391 24.91 19.12 16.04
C SER A 391 26.08 18.17 15.88
N PHE A 392 27.28 18.73 15.83
CA PHE A 392 28.56 18.02 15.72
C PHE A 392 29.48 18.37 16.90
N SER A 393 30.67 17.76 16.95
CA SER A 393 31.67 18.06 17.98
C SER A 393 32.15 19.50 17.89
N ALA A 394 32.51 20.09 19.04
CA ALA A 394 33.03 21.47 19.10
C ALA A 394 34.24 21.67 18.17
N SER A 395 35.11 20.67 18.07
CA SER A 395 36.25 20.63 17.15
C SER A 395 35.89 20.83 15.69
N LEU A 396 34.77 20.26 15.22
CA LEU A 396 34.29 20.51 13.86
C LEU A 396 33.68 21.91 13.76
N LEU A 397 32.82 22.27 14.72
CA LEU A 397 32.08 23.52 14.71
C LEU A 397 32.99 24.75 14.75
N ASP A 398 34.10 24.69 15.48
CA ASP A 398 35.08 25.78 15.60
C ASP A 398 35.90 25.99 14.31
N ARG A 399 35.99 24.97 13.45
CA ARG A 399 36.70 25.02 12.16
C ARG A 399 35.76 25.15 10.95
N PHE A 400 34.45 25.13 11.18
CA PHE A 400 33.46 25.06 10.12
C PHE A 400 33.30 26.40 9.40
N VAL A 401 33.19 26.35 8.08
CA VAL A 401 32.89 27.49 7.21
C VAL A 401 31.76 27.09 6.27
N ASP A 402 30.85 28.02 5.96
CA ASP A 402 29.72 27.76 5.06
C ASP A 402 30.19 27.24 3.70
N GLY A 403 29.52 26.19 3.22
CA GLY A 403 29.83 25.56 1.95
C GLY A 403 30.87 24.44 2.02
N LEU A 404 31.47 24.15 3.20
CA LEU A 404 32.27 22.93 3.40
C LEU A 404 31.45 21.70 3.01
N THR A 405 32.06 20.82 2.22
CA THR A 405 31.41 19.63 1.67
C THR A 405 31.75 18.38 2.46
N PHE A 406 30.76 17.51 2.59
CA PHE A 406 30.84 16.28 3.37
C PHE A 406 30.37 15.08 2.55
N LYS A 407 30.99 13.94 2.81
CA LYS A 407 30.39 12.63 2.59
C LYS A 407 29.53 12.30 3.80
N VAL A 408 28.24 12.06 3.58
CA VAL A 408 27.25 11.80 4.63
C VAL A 408 26.73 10.37 4.53
N ASN A 409 26.90 9.63 5.61
CA ASN A 409 26.44 8.25 5.76
C ASN A 409 25.27 8.21 6.76
N PHE A 410 24.07 7.90 6.28
CA PHE A 410 22.88 7.82 7.12
C PHE A 410 22.92 6.57 8.01
N THR A 411 22.30 6.68 9.18
CA THR A 411 22.05 5.53 10.07
C THR A 411 20.59 5.52 10.48
N PHE A 412 20.10 4.37 10.93
CA PHE A 412 18.75 4.25 11.48
C PHE A 412 18.83 3.94 12.97
N ASN A 413 17.77 4.29 13.67
CA ASN A 413 17.64 4.00 15.08
C ASN A 413 17.42 2.50 15.33
N ARG A 414 18.42 1.84 15.92
CA ARG A 414 18.35 0.41 16.30
C ARG A 414 17.53 0.16 17.57
N GLN A 415 17.17 1.20 18.33
CA GLN A 415 16.49 1.04 19.61
C GLN A 415 15.18 0.23 19.52
N PRO A 416 14.28 0.45 18.53
CA PRO A 416 13.07 -0.35 18.38
C PRO A 416 13.33 -1.86 18.19
N LEU A 417 14.36 -2.24 17.44
CA LEU A 417 14.72 -3.66 17.25
C LEU A 417 15.39 -4.25 18.49
N ARG A 418 16.26 -3.48 19.15
CA ARG A 418 16.92 -3.90 20.40
C ARG A 418 15.92 -4.19 21.52
N VAL A 419 14.87 -3.38 21.66
CA VAL A 419 13.86 -3.64 22.69
C VAL A 419 13.01 -4.86 22.36
N GLN A 420 12.79 -5.16 21.07
CA GLN A 420 12.14 -6.40 20.62
C GLN A 420 13.01 -7.62 20.92
N HIS A 421 14.32 -7.56 20.66
CA HIS A 421 15.26 -8.62 21.04
C HIS A 421 15.26 -8.88 22.55
N ARG A 422 15.23 -7.82 23.35
CA ARG A 422 15.09 -7.94 24.82
C ARG A 422 13.76 -8.57 25.21
N ALA A 423 12.66 -8.17 24.58
CA ALA A 423 11.35 -8.75 24.87
C ALA A 423 11.33 -10.27 24.60
N LEU A 424 11.99 -10.72 23.52
CA LEU A 424 12.19 -12.14 23.23
C LEU A 424 13.04 -12.83 24.31
N GLU A 425 14.15 -12.22 24.73
CA GLU A 425 14.99 -12.75 25.81
C GLU A 425 14.21 -12.89 27.14
N LEU A 426 13.34 -11.93 27.44
CA LEU A 426 12.52 -11.95 28.65
C LEU A 426 11.49 -13.10 28.66
N THR A 427 11.14 -13.66 27.50
CA THR A 427 10.25 -14.84 27.44
C THR A 427 10.89 -16.11 28.00
N GLY A 428 12.24 -16.19 28.03
CA GLY A 428 12.96 -17.26 28.70
C GLY A 428 13.02 -17.09 30.23
N ARG A 429 12.93 -15.84 30.73
CA ARG A 429 12.94 -15.54 32.17
C ARG A 429 11.55 -15.64 32.80
N TRP A 430 10.51 -15.29 32.05
CA TRP A 430 9.12 -15.31 32.48
C TRP A 430 8.29 -16.18 31.52
N PRO A 431 7.68 -17.28 31.98
CA PRO A 431 7.01 -18.23 31.09
C PRO A 431 5.69 -17.66 30.53
N LEU A 432 5.76 -17.01 29.37
CA LEU A 432 4.60 -16.47 28.65
C LEU A 432 3.91 -17.49 27.73
N TRP A 433 4.38 -18.74 27.71
CA TRP A 433 3.89 -19.77 26.81
C TRP A 433 2.36 -20.00 26.85
N PRO A 434 1.66 -19.96 28.02
CA PRO A 434 0.21 -20.18 28.07
C PRO A 434 -0.57 -19.06 27.38
N MET A 435 0.05 -17.89 27.21
CA MET A 435 -0.52 -16.73 26.52
C MET A 435 -0.16 -16.71 25.03
N LEU A 436 1.08 -17.06 24.67
CA LEU A 436 1.57 -17.01 23.29
C LEU A 436 1.16 -18.25 22.47
N PHE A 437 0.97 -19.38 23.14
CA PHE A 437 0.52 -20.65 22.58
C PHE A 437 -0.62 -21.24 23.43
N PRO A 438 -1.76 -20.53 23.54
CA PRO A 438 -2.84 -20.94 24.43
C PRO A 438 -3.51 -22.22 23.95
N VAL A 439 -3.87 -23.08 24.91
CA VAL A 439 -4.55 -24.37 24.68
C VAL A 439 -5.96 -24.41 25.29
N ALA A 440 -6.21 -23.61 26.32
CA ALA A 440 -7.51 -23.49 26.98
C ALA A 440 -7.62 -22.13 27.69
N SER A 441 -8.83 -21.83 28.17
CA SER A 441 -9.06 -20.79 29.17
C SER A 441 -9.22 -21.43 30.54
N ARG A 442 -8.88 -20.70 31.62
CA ARG A 442 -9.23 -21.08 32.99
C ARG A 442 -10.72 -20.98 33.29
N GLY A 443 -11.45 -20.11 32.61
CA GLY A 443 -12.88 -19.88 32.85
C GLY A 443 -13.23 -19.26 34.22
N VAL A 444 -12.23 -18.89 35.05
CA VAL A 444 -12.47 -18.27 36.37
C VAL A 444 -12.72 -16.76 36.21
N PRO A 445 -13.92 -16.26 36.54
CA PRO A 445 -14.23 -14.85 36.40
C PRO A 445 -13.60 -14.02 37.53
N LEU A 446 -13.21 -12.78 37.23
CA LEU A 446 -12.75 -11.78 38.20
C LEU A 446 -13.87 -11.21 39.07
N LEU A 447 -15.09 -11.28 38.57
CA LEU A 447 -16.28 -10.70 39.16
C LEU A 447 -17.37 -11.76 39.26
N PRO A 448 -18.29 -11.62 40.22
CA PRO A 448 -19.50 -12.44 40.28
C PRO A 448 -20.31 -12.36 38.97
N SER A 449 -20.95 -13.47 38.60
CA SER A 449 -21.68 -13.59 37.33
C SER A 449 -22.93 -12.70 37.20
N ASP A 450 -23.40 -12.14 38.31
CA ASP A 450 -24.59 -11.28 38.41
C ASP A 450 -24.28 -9.77 38.22
N VAL A 451 -23.00 -9.40 38.06
CA VAL A 451 -22.60 -8.00 37.85
C VAL A 451 -23.22 -7.43 36.57
N LYS A 452 -24.10 -6.44 36.74
CA LYS A 452 -24.69 -5.68 35.63
C LYS A 452 -23.78 -4.53 35.20
N LEU A 453 -23.26 -4.61 33.98
CA LEU A 453 -22.47 -3.53 33.38
C LEU A 453 -23.40 -2.41 32.90
N LYS A 454 -23.21 -1.20 33.44
CA LYS A 454 -23.83 0.03 32.95
C LYS A 454 -22.78 0.77 32.12
N LEU A 455 -22.96 0.78 30.80
CA LEU A 455 -21.98 1.33 29.87
C LEU A 455 -21.97 2.86 29.95
N TYR A 456 -20.80 3.48 29.78
CA TYR A 456 -20.67 4.94 29.69
C TYR A 456 -21.27 5.43 28.37
N ASP A 457 -20.95 4.74 27.28
CA ASP A 457 -21.60 4.94 25.99
C ASP A 457 -22.82 4.02 25.85
N ARG A 458 -24.01 4.60 25.96
CA ARG A 458 -25.29 3.88 25.88
C ARG A 458 -25.58 3.33 24.50
N SER A 459 -24.99 3.89 23.44
CA SER A 459 -25.19 3.38 22.09
C SER A 459 -24.68 1.93 21.95
N LEU A 460 -23.64 1.57 22.71
CA LEU A 460 -23.05 0.24 22.73
C LEU A 460 -23.97 -0.82 23.36
N GLU A 461 -24.93 -0.43 24.20
CA GLU A 461 -25.86 -1.38 24.83
C GLU A 461 -26.79 -2.03 23.80
N SER A 462 -27.02 -1.36 22.67
CA SER A 462 -27.80 -1.86 21.53
C SER A 462 -26.99 -2.77 20.58
N ASN A 463 -25.67 -2.88 20.79
CA ASN A 463 -24.76 -3.66 19.97
C ASN A 463 -24.36 -4.96 20.71
N PRO A 464 -24.93 -6.13 20.32
CA PRO A 464 -24.70 -7.38 21.04
C PRO A 464 -23.24 -7.83 20.98
N GLU A 465 -22.53 -7.62 19.88
CA GLU A 465 -21.13 -8.01 19.71
C GLU A 465 -20.23 -7.18 20.65
N GLN A 466 -20.41 -5.86 20.67
CA GLN A 466 -19.62 -5.00 21.56
C GLN A 466 -19.92 -5.31 23.03
N LEU A 467 -21.19 -5.50 23.40
CA LEU A 467 -21.59 -5.86 24.76
C LEU A 467 -21.02 -7.22 25.20
N GLN A 468 -21.02 -8.21 24.32
CA GLN A 468 -20.42 -9.52 24.57
C GLN A 468 -18.90 -9.40 24.83
N ALA A 469 -18.20 -8.64 24.00
CA ALA A 469 -16.78 -8.37 24.21
C ALA A 469 -16.51 -7.72 25.57
N MET A 470 -17.34 -6.75 25.98
CA MET A 470 -17.23 -6.10 27.29
C MET A 470 -17.38 -7.10 28.44
N LYS A 471 -18.38 -7.97 28.37
CA LYS A 471 -18.61 -8.99 29.42
C LYS A 471 -17.38 -9.89 29.59
N HIS A 472 -16.86 -10.48 28.51
CA HIS A 472 -15.71 -11.38 28.61
C HIS A 472 -14.42 -10.69 29.06
N ILE A 473 -14.19 -9.44 28.61
CA ILE A 473 -13.03 -8.68 29.02
C ILE A 473 -13.12 -8.35 30.51
N VAL A 474 -14.22 -7.74 30.96
CA VAL A 474 -14.37 -7.27 32.35
C VAL A 474 -14.42 -8.44 33.33
N MET A 475 -15.02 -9.57 32.93
CA MET A 475 -15.01 -10.79 33.73
C MET A 475 -13.67 -11.53 33.68
N GLY A 476 -12.76 -11.23 32.75
CA GLY A 476 -11.46 -11.90 32.67
C GLY A 476 -11.51 -13.40 32.37
N THR A 477 -12.57 -13.88 31.71
CA THR A 477 -12.89 -15.32 31.54
C THR A 477 -11.99 -16.06 30.55
N THR A 478 -11.05 -15.38 29.90
CA THR A 478 -10.22 -15.94 28.80
C THR A 478 -8.82 -16.31 29.25
N ARG A 479 -8.37 -15.78 30.39
CA ARG A 479 -7.00 -15.93 30.88
C ARG A 479 -6.61 -17.41 31.06
N PRO A 480 -5.34 -17.76 30.83
CA PRO A 480 -4.22 -16.90 30.43
C PRO A 480 -4.19 -16.54 28.94
N ALA A 481 -5.13 -17.09 28.14
CA ALA A 481 -5.21 -16.82 26.72
C ALA A 481 -5.61 -15.34 26.46
N PRO A 482 -5.07 -14.71 25.40
CA PRO A 482 -5.49 -13.38 24.98
C PRO A 482 -6.98 -13.33 24.59
N TYR A 483 -7.64 -12.22 24.89
CA TYR A 483 -8.95 -11.92 24.31
C TYR A 483 -8.79 -11.12 23.02
N ILE A 484 -9.42 -11.54 21.91
CA ILE A 484 -9.31 -10.85 20.62
C ILE A 484 -10.61 -10.12 20.28
N ILE A 485 -10.51 -8.81 20.04
CA ILE A 485 -11.55 -8.05 19.34
C ILE A 485 -11.13 -7.98 17.88
N PHE A 486 -11.76 -8.82 17.05
CA PHE A 486 -11.61 -8.74 15.60
C PHE A 486 -12.67 -7.77 15.07
N GLY A 487 -12.27 -6.75 14.34
CA GLY A 487 -13.23 -5.82 13.75
C GLY A 487 -12.75 -5.25 12.43
N PRO A 488 -13.53 -5.35 11.35
CA PRO A 488 -13.25 -4.65 10.11
C PRO A 488 -13.16 -3.11 10.28
N PRO A 489 -12.75 -2.37 9.25
CA PRO A 489 -12.72 -0.91 9.29
C PRO A 489 -14.08 -0.34 9.72
N GLY A 490 -14.10 0.66 10.60
CA GLY A 490 -15.33 1.36 10.98
C GLY A 490 -16.28 0.61 11.92
N THR A 491 -15.92 -0.57 12.45
CA THR A 491 -16.80 -1.35 13.34
C THR A 491 -16.72 -1.00 14.82
N GLY A 492 -15.95 0.04 15.17
CA GLY A 492 -15.88 0.56 16.53
C GLY A 492 -14.90 -0.15 17.46
N LYS A 493 -13.91 -0.92 16.97
CA LYS A 493 -12.86 -1.58 17.78
C LYS A 493 -12.31 -0.72 18.93
N THR A 494 -11.80 0.48 18.61
CA THR A 494 -11.25 1.40 19.61
C THR A 494 -12.32 1.91 20.58
N VAL A 495 -13.57 2.09 20.14
CA VAL A 495 -14.68 2.48 21.05
C VAL A 495 -14.93 1.35 22.05
N THR A 496 -15.03 0.12 21.57
CA THR A 496 -15.18 -1.10 22.37
C THR A 496 -14.04 -1.23 23.39
N LEU A 497 -12.79 -1.07 22.95
CA LEU A 497 -11.62 -1.18 23.82
C LEU A 497 -11.59 -0.08 24.89
N VAL A 498 -11.89 1.17 24.52
CA VAL A 498 -11.99 2.29 25.47
C VAL A 498 -13.08 2.04 26.51
N GLU A 499 -14.24 1.54 26.10
CA GLU A 499 -15.32 1.21 27.03
C GLU A 499 -14.89 0.08 27.99
N ALA A 500 -14.23 -0.97 27.49
CA ALA A 500 -13.71 -2.05 28.33
C ALA A 500 -12.76 -1.53 29.41
N ILE A 501 -11.81 -0.66 29.04
CA ILE A 501 -10.88 -0.05 29.99
C ILE A 501 -11.65 0.71 31.08
N LYS A 502 -12.65 1.53 30.72
CA LYS A 502 -13.46 2.25 31.70
C LYS A 502 -14.21 1.30 32.64
N GLN A 503 -14.75 0.20 32.13
CA GLN A 503 -15.46 -0.79 32.94
C GLN A 503 -14.53 -1.56 33.87
N VAL A 504 -13.33 -1.94 33.40
CA VAL A 504 -12.28 -2.55 34.24
C VAL A 504 -11.88 -1.58 35.37
N VAL A 505 -11.61 -0.31 35.05
CA VAL A 505 -11.28 0.71 36.06
C VAL A 505 -12.40 0.86 37.08
N LYS A 506 -13.66 0.87 36.63
CA LYS A 506 -14.84 1.05 37.48
C LYS A 506 -15.10 -0.15 38.41
N HIS A 507 -15.02 -1.37 37.89
CA HIS A 507 -15.45 -2.57 38.61
C HIS A 507 -14.30 -3.31 39.32
N LEU A 508 -13.04 -3.03 38.97
CA LEU A 508 -11.87 -3.66 39.57
C LEU A 508 -10.98 -2.58 40.19
N PRO A 509 -11.17 -2.22 41.49
CA PRO A 509 -10.47 -1.09 42.13
C PRO A 509 -8.94 -1.24 42.14
N LYS A 510 -8.42 -2.47 42.20
CA LYS A 510 -6.99 -2.79 42.19
C LYS A 510 -6.40 -2.90 40.77
N ALA A 511 -7.21 -2.73 39.72
CA ALA A 511 -6.72 -2.85 38.36
C ALA A 511 -5.88 -1.64 37.97
N HIS A 512 -4.64 -1.92 37.56
CA HIS A 512 -3.80 -1.04 36.74
C HIS A 512 -3.71 -1.59 35.33
N ILE A 513 -3.75 -0.67 34.36
CA ILE A 513 -3.91 -0.96 32.95
C ILE A 513 -2.78 -0.32 32.15
N LEU A 514 -2.17 -1.08 31.25
CA LEU A 514 -1.32 -0.57 30.19
C LEU A 514 -2.08 -0.61 28.87
N ALA A 515 -2.37 0.56 28.30
CA ALA A 515 -3.01 0.68 27.00
C ALA A 515 -1.98 1.11 25.94
N CYS A 516 -1.81 0.28 24.91
CA CYS A 516 -0.82 0.47 23.88
C CYS A 516 -1.42 0.52 22.49
N ALA A 517 -0.70 1.18 21.59
CA ALA A 517 -0.88 1.09 20.14
C ALA A 517 0.48 1.10 19.45
N PRO A 518 0.62 0.55 18.23
CA PRO A 518 1.88 0.63 17.47
C PRO A 518 2.21 2.06 17.04
N SER A 519 1.20 2.90 16.78
CA SER A 519 1.39 4.28 16.32
C SER A 519 1.10 5.32 17.41
N ASN A 520 1.76 6.48 17.33
CA ASN A 520 1.48 7.60 18.22
C ASN A 520 0.03 8.06 18.10
N SER A 521 -0.51 8.20 16.88
CA SER A 521 -1.90 8.61 16.66
C SER A 521 -2.91 7.64 17.27
N GLY A 522 -2.63 6.33 17.26
CA GLY A 522 -3.47 5.34 17.93
C GLY A 522 -3.45 5.50 19.45
N ALA A 523 -2.27 5.66 20.04
CA ALA A 523 -2.12 5.88 21.48
C ALA A 523 -2.73 7.22 21.93
N ASP A 524 -2.59 8.25 21.10
CA ASP A 524 -3.18 9.58 21.33
C ASP A 524 -4.71 9.47 21.31
N LEU A 525 -5.30 8.78 20.33
CA LEU A 525 -6.76 8.54 20.25
C LEU A 525 -7.31 7.78 21.48
N LEU A 526 -6.59 6.77 21.96
CA LEU A 526 -6.95 6.07 23.21
C LEU A 526 -7.00 7.04 24.39
N CYS A 527 -5.97 7.89 24.52
CA CYS A 527 -5.88 8.88 25.59
C CYS A 527 -7.03 9.90 25.53
N GLN A 528 -7.30 10.49 24.37
CA GLN A 528 -8.40 11.46 24.19
C GLN A 528 -9.75 10.88 24.62
N ARG A 529 -10.06 9.65 24.20
CA ARG A 529 -11.36 9.03 24.51
C ARG A 529 -11.50 8.56 25.95
N LEU A 530 -10.40 8.15 26.59
CA LEU A 530 -10.39 7.78 28.01
C LEU A 530 -10.49 9.01 28.91
N ARG A 531 -9.80 10.12 28.55
CA ARG A 531 -9.74 11.36 29.33
C ARG A 531 -11.12 11.93 29.66
N VAL A 532 -12.09 11.77 28.76
CA VAL A 532 -13.47 12.25 28.94
C VAL A 532 -14.10 11.72 30.24
N HIS A 533 -13.78 10.49 30.64
CA HIS A 533 -14.41 9.84 31.80
C HIS A 533 -13.41 9.52 32.93
N LEU A 534 -12.11 9.52 32.64
CA LEU A 534 -11.04 9.17 33.58
C LEU A 534 -9.95 10.25 33.67
N PRO A 535 -10.28 11.56 33.79
CA PRO A 535 -9.30 12.64 33.58
C PRO A 535 -8.12 12.61 34.57
N SER A 536 -8.33 12.15 35.81
CA SER A 536 -7.30 12.13 36.87
C SER A 536 -6.59 10.79 37.04
N SER A 537 -7.00 9.75 36.30
CA SER A 537 -6.50 8.38 36.50
C SER A 537 -5.60 7.90 35.36
N ILE A 538 -5.39 8.73 34.34
CA ILE A 538 -4.65 8.37 33.13
C ILE A 538 -3.39 9.20 32.95
N TYR A 539 -2.38 8.62 32.31
CA TYR A 539 -1.18 9.34 31.90
C TYR A 539 -0.61 8.80 30.58
N ARG A 540 -0.31 9.71 29.65
CA ARG A 540 0.24 9.42 28.32
C ARG A 540 1.76 9.59 28.31
N LEU A 541 2.50 8.49 28.20
CA LEU A 541 3.96 8.52 28.12
C LEU A 541 4.44 8.57 26.67
N LEU A 542 4.88 9.76 26.22
CA LEU A 542 5.42 10.04 24.90
C LEU A 542 6.92 9.71 24.82
N ALA A 543 7.38 9.33 23.63
CA ALA A 543 8.80 9.21 23.33
C ALA A 543 9.46 10.61 23.21
N PRO A 544 10.74 10.78 23.60
CA PRO A 544 11.45 12.06 23.47
C PRO A 544 11.57 12.59 22.04
N SER A 545 11.51 11.67 21.05
CA SER A 545 11.59 11.97 19.63
C SER A 545 10.25 12.40 19.01
N ARG A 546 9.15 12.33 19.78
CA ARG A 546 7.83 12.78 19.29
C ARG A 546 7.87 14.30 19.11
N ASP A 547 7.36 14.78 17.98
CA ASP A 547 7.14 16.21 17.79
C ASP A 547 5.90 16.66 18.58
N ILE A 548 6.08 17.57 19.54
CA ILE A 548 5.02 18.09 20.39
C ILE A 548 3.93 18.82 19.58
N ARG A 549 4.25 19.38 18.41
CA ARG A 549 3.28 20.06 17.53
C ARG A 549 2.26 19.09 16.93
N LEU A 550 2.58 17.80 16.90
CA LEU A 550 1.70 16.75 16.41
C LEU A 550 0.88 16.09 17.54
N VAL A 551 1.10 16.50 18.80
CA VAL A 551 0.35 16.01 19.95
C VAL A 551 -0.91 16.86 20.13
N PRO A 552 -2.10 16.26 20.20
CA PRO A 552 -3.34 16.99 20.44
C PRO A 552 -3.32 17.82 21.73
N GLU A 553 -3.85 19.05 21.67
CA GLU A 553 -3.85 20.01 22.80
C GLU A 553 -4.57 19.46 24.05
N ASP A 554 -5.62 18.67 23.87
CA ASP A 554 -6.40 18.06 24.95
C ASP A 554 -5.64 16.96 25.71
N ILE A 555 -4.59 16.40 25.13
CA ILE A 555 -3.73 15.37 25.76
C ILE A 555 -2.55 15.98 26.52
N LYS A 556 -2.07 17.16 26.11
CA LYS A 556 -0.89 17.81 26.70
C LYS A 556 -0.92 17.90 28.23
N PRO A 557 -2.07 18.19 28.89
CA PRO A 557 -2.13 18.24 30.35
C PRO A 557 -1.93 16.89 31.06
N CYS A 558 -2.07 15.76 30.37
CA CYS A 558 -1.88 14.42 30.93
C CYS A 558 -0.78 13.64 30.23
N CYS A 559 0.21 14.32 29.66
CA CYS A 559 1.39 13.69 29.10
C CYS A 559 2.67 14.20 29.77
N ASN A 560 3.78 13.58 29.40
CA ASN A 560 5.11 13.91 29.91
C ASN A 560 5.75 15.14 29.25
N TRP A 561 4.96 16.15 28.84
CA TRP A 561 5.45 17.43 28.32
C TRP A 561 5.31 18.53 29.36
N ASP A 562 6.42 19.19 29.67
CA ASP A 562 6.51 20.36 30.52
C ASP A 562 6.60 21.62 29.65
N ALA A 563 5.52 22.39 29.61
CA ALA A 563 5.44 23.60 28.80
C ALA A 563 6.33 24.74 29.33
N GLN A 564 6.67 24.75 30.62
CA GLN A 564 7.54 25.78 31.22
C GLN A 564 9.00 25.54 30.82
N LYS A 565 9.42 24.27 30.81
CA LYS A 565 10.76 23.87 30.36
C LYS A 565 10.88 23.76 28.83
N GLY A 566 9.73 23.73 28.13
CA GLY A 566 9.68 23.43 26.70
C GLY A 566 10.17 22.02 26.39
N ASP A 567 9.86 21.05 27.27
CA ASP A 567 10.56 19.77 27.27
C ASP A 567 9.80 18.54 27.81
N TYR A 568 10.19 17.34 27.38
CA TYR A 568 9.78 16.06 27.92
C TYR A 568 10.40 15.75 29.29
N VAL A 569 9.54 15.54 30.30
CA VAL A 569 9.93 15.17 31.66
C VAL A 569 9.43 13.76 31.97
N PHE A 570 10.32 12.82 32.28
CA PHE A 570 9.93 11.45 32.64
C PHE A 570 9.76 11.34 34.15
N PRO A 571 8.53 11.21 34.68
CA PRO A 571 8.30 11.17 36.11
C PRO A 571 8.89 9.92 36.75
N ALA A 572 9.25 10.01 38.03
CA ALA A 572 9.72 8.88 38.81
C ALA A 572 8.75 7.69 38.76
N LYS A 573 9.30 6.47 38.88
CA LYS A 573 8.54 5.22 38.88
C LYS A 573 7.32 5.26 39.80
N LYS A 574 7.49 5.72 41.05
CA LYS A 574 6.41 5.80 42.05
C LYS A 574 5.23 6.65 41.55
N LYS A 575 5.51 7.81 40.98
CA LYS A 575 4.49 8.71 40.41
C LYS A 575 3.78 8.08 39.21
N LEU A 576 4.50 7.36 38.36
CA LEU A 576 3.87 6.63 37.25
C LEU A 576 2.97 5.49 37.74
N GLN A 577 3.32 4.82 38.85
CA GLN A 577 2.53 3.74 39.45
C GLN A 577 1.24 4.23 40.11
N GLU A 578 1.10 5.53 40.43
CA GLU A 578 -0.14 6.12 40.97
C GLU A 578 -1.27 6.16 39.93
N TYR A 579 -0.93 6.22 38.63
CA TYR A 579 -1.94 6.22 37.57
C TYR A 579 -2.53 4.83 37.37
N ARG A 580 -3.86 4.78 37.22
CA ARG A 580 -4.59 3.53 36.96
C ARG A 580 -4.48 3.09 35.51
N VAL A 581 -4.29 4.03 34.58
CA VAL A 581 -4.10 3.72 33.15
C VAL A 581 -2.89 4.46 32.61
N LEU A 582 -1.89 3.71 32.17
CA LEU A 582 -0.76 4.25 31.42
C LEU A 582 -0.98 4.00 29.93
N ILE A 583 -0.81 5.06 29.12
CA ILE A 583 -0.98 4.99 27.66
C ILE A 583 0.37 5.23 26.97
N THR A 584 0.83 4.27 26.19
CA THR A 584 2.14 4.31 25.52
C THR A 584 2.04 3.82 24.07
N THR A 585 3.07 4.06 23.26
CA THR A 585 3.30 3.19 22.11
C THR A 585 3.93 1.86 22.56
N LEU A 586 3.87 0.82 21.74
CA LEU A 586 4.51 -0.48 22.04
C LEU A 586 6.00 -0.32 22.39
N ILE A 587 6.73 0.42 21.56
CA ILE A 587 8.16 0.69 21.81
C ILE A 587 8.38 1.54 23.07
N THR A 588 7.51 2.51 23.37
CA THR A 588 7.68 3.36 24.57
C THR A 588 7.42 2.58 25.87
N ALA A 589 6.60 1.52 25.83
CA ALA A 589 6.39 0.62 26.97
C ALA A 589 7.70 0.00 27.48
N SER A 590 8.71 -0.11 26.61
CA SER A 590 10.04 -0.62 26.97
C SER A 590 10.71 0.18 28.11
N ARG A 591 10.33 1.45 28.32
CA ARG A 591 10.85 2.28 29.42
C ARG A 591 10.35 1.79 30.77
N LEU A 592 9.13 1.24 30.84
CA LEU A 592 8.55 0.67 32.07
C LEU A 592 9.29 -0.61 32.46
N VAL A 593 9.66 -1.44 31.48
CA VAL A 593 10.54 -2.61 31.68
C VAL A 593 11.93 -2.15 32.17
N SER A 594 12.50 -1.13 31.54
CA SER A 594 13.80 -0.57 31.95
C SER A 594 13.77 0.03 33.36
N ALA A 595 12.66 0.62 33.78
CA ALA A 595 12.42 1.11 35.14
C ALA A 595 12.04 -0.01 36.13
N GLN A 596 12.11 -1.27 35.70
CA GLN A 596 11.81 -2.47 36.51
C GLN A 596 10.44 -2.39 37.18
N PHE A 597 9.41 -1.96 36.45
CA PHE A 597 8.03 -2.10 36.94
C PHE A 597 7.79 -3.54 37.42
N PRO A 598 7.14 -3.74 38.58
CA PRO A 598 6.78 -5.08 39.03
C PRO A 598 5.96 -5.81 37.97
N ILE A 599 6.23 -7.09 37.74
CA ILE A 599 5.59 -7.88 36.69
C ILE A 599 4.07 -8.05 36.89
N ASP A 600 3.61 -7.95 38.13
CA ASP A 600 2.22 -8.03 38.57
C ASP A 600 1.56 -6.65 38.71
N HIS A 601 2.29 -5.55 38.45
CA HIS A 601 1.73 -4.21 38.53
C HIS A 601 0.58 -4.04 37.53
N PHE A 602 0.79 -4.38 36.26
CA PHE A 602 -0.28 -4.30 35.26
C PHE A 602 -1.12 -5.57 35.28
N THR A 603 -2.35 -5.42 35.74
CA THR A 603 -3.36 -6.49 35.73
C THR A 603 -3.94 -6.74 34.34
N HIS A 604 -3.96 -5.71 33.49
CA HIS A 604 -4.50 -5.78 32.14
C HIS A 604 -3.60 -5.03 31.17
N ILE A 605 -3.38 -5.62 29.99
CA ILE A 605 -2.72 -4.96 28.86
C ILE A 605 -3.68 -4.98 27.68
N PHE A 606 -3.90 -3.81 27.10
CA PHE A 606 -4.70 -3.62 25.91
C PHE A 606 -3.81 -3.16 24.77
N ILE A 607 -3.86 -3.83 23.62
CA ILE A 607 -3.15 -3.41 22.42
C ILE A 607 -4.18 -3.13 21.32
N ASP A 608 -4.37 -1.86 20.97
CA ASP A 608 -5.16 -1.46 19.81
C ASP A 608 -4.33 -1.51 18.53
N GLU A 609 -4.99 -1.74 17.39
CA GLU A 609 -4.36 -1.96 16.08
C GLU A 609 -3.25 -3.04 16.12
N ALA A 610 -3.43 -4.09 16.94
CA ALA A 610 -2.44 -5.17 17.13
C ALA A 610 -2.07 -5.88 15.82
N GLY A 611 -2.98 -5.89 14.84
CA GLY A 611 -2.78 -6.43 13.50
C GLY A 611 -1.62 -5.77 12.72
N HIS A 612 -1.27 -4.52 13.05
CA HIS A 612 -0.25 -3.73 12.35
C HIS A 612 1.18 -3.95 12.90
N SER A 613 1.32 -4.47 14.12
CA SER A 613 2.62 -4.65 14.76
C SER A 613 3.26 -5.99 14.44
N MET A 614 4.59 -6.05 14.46
CA MET A 614 5.28 -7.35 14.49
C MET A 614 4.99 -8.05 15.83
N GLU A 615 4.98 -9.39 15.85
CA GLU A 615 4.79 -10.10 17.11
C GLU A 615 5.85 -9.75 18.19
N PRO A 616 7.17 -9.68 17.89
CA PRO A 616 8.16 -9.19 18.86
C PRO A 616 7.92 -7.74 19.32
N GLU A 617 7.27 -6.91 18.51
CA GLU A 617 6.92 -5.54 18.88
C GLU A 617 5.78 -5.51 19.91
N SER A 618 4.75 -6.33 19.71
CA SER A 618 3.70 -6.54 20.73
C SER A 618 4.29 -7.03 22.05
N LEU A 619 5.29 -7.93 22.00
CA LEU A 619 5.95 -8.43 23.20
C LEU A 619 6.67 -7.36 24.02
N VAL A 620 7.09 -6.24 23.41
CA VAL A 620 7.76 -5.14 24.15
C VAL A 620 6.87 -4.59 25.26
N ALA A 621 5.55 -4.59 25.05
CA ALA A 621 4.57 -4.16 26.05
C ALA A 621 4.14 -5.28 27.00
N ILE A 622 4.48 -6.54 26.73
CA ILE A 622 3.98 -7.70 27.49
C ILE A 622 5.09 -8.28 28.38
N ALA A 623 6.26 -8.58 27.79
CA ALA A 623 7.32 -9.32 28.45
C ALA A 623 7.95 -8.51 29.58
N GLY A 624 7.85 -9.04 30.81
CA GLY A 624 8.32 -8.38 32.02
C GLY A 624 7.37 -7.32 32.60
N LEU A 625 6.17 -7.14 32.02
CA LEU A 625 5.13 -6.22 32.53
C LEU A 625 3.81 -6.92 32.86
N LEU A 626 3.60 -8.15 32.38
CA LEU A 626 2.38 -8.91 32.59
C LEU A 626 2.68 -10.26 33.22
N GLU A 627 2.14 -10.49 34.41
CA GLU A 627 2.25 -11.77 35.08
C GLU A 627 1.32 -12.81 34.43
N VAL A 628 1.89 -13.91 33.95
CA VAL A 628 1.13 -15.08 33.48
C VAL A 628 1.30 -16.19 34.51
N LYS A 629 0.19 -16.63 35.10
CA LYS A 629 0.16 -17.75 36.04
C LYS A 629 -0.69 -18.88 35.48
N GLU A 630 -0.62 -20.04 36.11
CA GLU A 630 -1.56 -21.16 35.87
C GLU A 630 -2.40 -21.52 37.13
N ALA A 631 -1.97 -21.17 38.36
CA ALA A 631 -2.67 -21.48 39.62
C ALA A 631 -2.76 -20.27 40.61
N ASP A 632 -3.70 -20.37 41.57
CA ASP A 632 -4.01 -19.50 42.75
C ASP A 632 -4.37 -18.03 42.52
N ASN A 633 -3.67 -17.33 41.62
CA ASN A 633 -3.98 -15.97 41.17
C ASN A 633 -4.42 -16.06 39.70
N PRO A 634 -5.52 -15.38 39.30
CA PRO A 634 -6.00 -15.43 37.93
C PRO A 634 -5.03 -14.82 36.90
N GLY A 635 -3.98 -14.13 37.35
CA GLY A 635 -2.93 -13.55 36.51
C GLY A 635 -3.44 -12.37 35.68
N GLY A 636 -2.53 -11.83 34.87
CA GLY A 636 -2.80 -10.72 33.98
C GLY A 636 -3.65 -11.10 32.76
N GLN A 637 -4.40 -10.14 32.24
CA GLN A 637 -5.18 -10.29 31.01
C GLN A 637 -4.56 -9.51 29.86
N LEU A 638 -4.40 -10.16 28.71
CA LEU A 638 -4.05 -9.51 27.45
C LEU A 638 -5.30 -9.38 26.57
N VAL A 639 -5.55 -8.18 26.06
CA VAL A 639 -6.63 -7.90 25.09
C VAL A 639 -6.02 -7.31 23.83
N LEU A 640 -6.27 -7.95 22.69
CA LEU A 640 -5.77 -7.53 21.38
C LEU A 640 -6.95 -7.08 20.51
N ALA A 641 -6.94 -5.83 20.04
CA ALA A 641 -7.90 -5.35 19.06
C ALA A 641 -7.22 -5.12 17.71
N GLY A 642 -7.81 -5.59 16.63
CA GLY A 642 -7.23 -5.42 15.30
C GLY A 642 -8.02 -6.08 14.19
N ASP A 643 -7.45 -6.05 12.99
CA ASP A 643 -8.02 -6.67 11.79
C ASP A 643 -6.92 -7.38 10.99
N PRO A 644 -6.93 -8.73 10.90
CA PRO A 644 -5.94 -9.47 10.12
C PRO A 644 -6.08 -9.24 8.61
N ARG A 645 -7.20 -8.68 8.13
CA ARG A 645 -7.44 -8.37 6.70
C ARG A 645 -6.98 -6.95 6.32
N GLN A 646 -6.49 -6.16 7.26
CA GLN A 646 -5.84 -4.86 7.01
C GLN A 646 -4.32 -5.00 7.00
N LEU A 647 -3.62 -3.87 6.81
CA LEU A 647 -2.16 -3.81 6.76
C LEU A 647 -1.51 -4.41 8.01
N GLY A 648 -0.56 -5.33 7.76
CA GLY A 648 0.35 -5.87 8.76
C GLY A 648 1.63 -5.02 8.87
N PRO A 649 2.65 -5.51 9.61
CA PRO A 649 3.91 -4.80 9.77
C PRO A 649 4.62 -4.58 8.43
N VAL A 650 5.26 -3.41 8.30
CA VAL A 650 6.06 -3.06 7.12
C VAL A 650 7.45 -3.67 7.27
N LEU A 651 7.73 -4.70 6.47
CA LEU A 651 9.02 -5.40 6.43
C LEU A 651 9.79 -5.05 5.16
N ARG A 652 11.11 -4.99 5.28
CA ARG A 652 12.04 -4.73 4.19
C ARG A 652 12.66 -6.01 3.66
N CYS A 653 12.94 -6.99 4.53
CA CYS A 653 13.60 -8.22 4.11
C CYS A 653 12.59 -9.22 3.50
N PRO A 654 12.77 -9.67 2.25
CA PRO A 654 11.85 -10.64 1.64
C PRO A 654 11.79 -11.98 2.41
N LEU A 655 12.91 -12.40 3.02
CA LEU A 655 12.96 -13.62 3.83
C LEU A 655 12.09 -13.49 5.09
N THR A 656 12.09 -12.34 5.74
CA THR A 656 11.33 -12.16 6.98
C THR A 656 9.83 -12.18 6.71
N GLN A 657 9.40 -11.60 5.58
CA GLN A 657 8.04 -11.67 5.10
C GLN A 657 7.61 -13.11 4.77
N LYS A 658 8.47 -13.88 4.07
CA LYS A 658 8.20 -15.29 3.73
C LYS A 658 8.11 -16.20 4.95
N HIS A 659 8.96 -15.98 5.96
CA HIS A 659 9.14 -16.92 7.08
C HIS A 659 8.39 -16.52 8.37
N GLY A 660 7.48 -15.55 8.28
CA GLY A 660 6.41 -15.34 9.26
C GLY A 660 6.56 -14.12 10.18
N LEU A 661 7.59 -13.28 10.01
CA LEU A 661 7.67 -12.00 10.74
C LEU A 661 6.56 -11.03 10.29
N GLY A 662 5.98 -11.27 9.11
CA GLY A 662 4.86 -10.49 8.57
C GLY A 662 3.53 -10.74 9.27
N TYR A 663 3.44 -11.75 10.14
CA TYR A 663 2.26 -12.00 10.96
C TYR A 663 2.38 -11.27 12.30
N SER A 664 1.35 -10.51 12.66
CA SER A 664 1.19 -10.02 14.03
C SER A 664 0.82 -11.15 14.98
N LEU A 665 0.97 -10.94 16.30
CA LEU A 665 0.51 -11.89 17.32
C LEU A 665 -0.99 -12.22 17.14
N LEU A 666 -1.81 -11.19 16.87
CA LEU A 666 -3.24 -11.34 16.60
C LEU A 666 -3.50 -12.21 15.37
N GLU A 667 -2.82 -11.92 14.25
CA GLU A 667 -3.01 -12.65 13.00
C GLU A 667 -2.53 -14.11 13.11
N ARG A 668 -1.40 -14.35 13.79
CA ARG A 668 -0.91 -15.71 14.04
C ARG A 668 -1.90 -16.54 14.83
N LEU A 669 -2.49 -15.97 15.90
CA LEU A 669 -3.49 -16.67 16.71
C LEU A 669 -4.74 -17.00 15.89
N LEU A 670 -5.29 -16.04 15.15
CA LEU A 670 -6.46 -16.24 14.28
C LEU A 670 -6.22 -17.28 13.19
N THR A 671 -5.00 -17.33 12.65
CA THR A 671 -4.67 -18.20 11.50
C THR A 671 -4.33 -19.63 11.94
N TYR A 672 -3.55 -19.79 13.00
CA TYR A 672 -2.91 -21.06 13.32
C TYR A 672 -3.37 -21.71 14.63
N ASN A 673 -3.98 -20.97 15.56
CA ASN A 673 -4.41 -21.53 16.84
C ASN A 673 -5.89 -21.97 16.80
N ALA A 674 -6.17 -23.19 17.26
CA ALA A 674 -7.50 -23.79 17.19
C ALA A 674 -8.58 -23.01 17.97
N LEU A 675 -8.22 -22.35 19.08
CA LEU A 675 -9.17 -21.61 19.93
C LEU A 675 -9.79 -20.38 19.24
N TYR A 676 -9.08 -19.82 18.26
CA TYR A 676 -9.47 -18.58 17.58
C TYR A 676 -9.98 -18.80 16.16
N LYS A 677 -10.00 -20.05 15.69
CA LYS A 677 -10.57 -20.39 14.38
C LYS A 677 -12.09 -20.32 14.43
N LYS A 678 -12.68 -19.93 13.31
CA LYS A 678 -14.14 -19.96 13.12
C LYS A 678 -14.57 -21.42 13.01
N GLY A 679 -15.42 -21.88 13.92
CA GLY A 679 -16.07 -23.18 13.88
C GLY A 679 -17.36 -23.14 13.04
N PRO A 680 -18.12 -24.25 12.97
CA PRO A 680 -19.40 -24.31 12.26
C PRO A 680 -20.43 -23.32 12.84
N ASP A 681 -20.44 -23.13 14.16
CA ASP A 681 -21.33 -22.20 14.86
C ASP A 681 -20.75 -20.78 14.98
N GLY A 682 -19.67 -20.48 14.24
CA GLY A 682 -18.97 -19.22 14.29
C GLY A 682 -17.77 -19.20 15.25
N TYR A 683 -17.39 -18.01 15.69
CA TYR A 683 -16.26 -17.81 16.60
C TYR A 683 -16.65 -18.12 18.05
N ASN A 684 -15.74 -18.72 18.82
CA ASN A 684 -15.98 -18.91 20.25
C ASN A 684 -15.93 -17.56 20.99
N PRO A 685 -17.06 -17.07 21.53
CA PRO A 685 -17.16 -15.74 22.14
C PRO A 685 -16.27 -15.55 23.37
N GLN A 686 -15.86 -16.66 24.02
CA GLN A 686 -14.96 -16.67 25.16
C GLN A 686 -13.55 -16.18 24.80
N PHE A 687 -13.09 -16.41 23.56
CA PHE A 687 -11.74 -16.05 23.12
C PHE A 687 -11.73 -14.86 22.16
N ILE A 688 -12.76 -14.74 21.34
CA ILE A 688 -12.80 -13.75 20.28
C ILE A 688 -14.23 -13.26 20.04
N THR A 689 -14.36 -11.95 19.82
CA THR A 689 -15.57 -11.38 19.26
C THR A 689 -15.27 -10.67 17.94
N LYS A 690 -16.00 -11.04 16.88
CA LYS A 690 -16.00 -10.34 15.59
C LYS A 690 -17.06 -9.24 15.61
N LEU A 691 -16.68 -7.99 15.39
CA LEU A 691 -17.59 -6.85 15.27
C LEU A 691 -18.12 -6.75 13.84
N LEU A 692 -19.45 -6.71 13.65
CA LEU A 692 -20.10 -6.78 12.33
C LEU A 692 -20.69 -5.44 11.85
N ARG A 693 -21.10 -4.56 12.76
CA ARG A 693 -21.75 -3.29 12.41
C ARG A 693 -20.72 -2.23 12.06
N ASN A 694 -20.71 -1.76 10.82
CA ASN A 694 -19.88 -0.68 10.31
C ASN A 694 -20.58 0.68 10.46
N TYR A 695 -19.97 1.60 11.20
CA TYR A 695 -20.50 2.94 11.48
C TYR A 695 -19.81 4.04 10.67
N ARG A 696 -19.12 3.68 9.57
CA ARG A 696 -18.27 4.61 8.81
C ARG A 696 -18.79 4.92 7.42
N SER A 697 -19.03 3.88 6.62
CA SER A 697 -19.07 3.99 5.16
C SER A 697 -20.47 3.82 4.60
N HIS A 698 -20.73 4.47 3.46
CA HIS A 698 -21.92 4.24 2.65
C HIS A 698 -22.01 2.76 2.23
N PRO A 699 -23.21 2.13 2.21
CA PRO A 699 -23.37 0.71 1.88
C PRO A 699 -22.68 0.28 0.58
N THR A 700 -22.78 1.09 -0.47
CA THR A 700 -22.13 0.82 -1.77
C THR A 700 -20.61 0.75 -1.68
N ILE A 701 -19.97 1.59 -0.85
CA ILE A 701 -18.52 1.58 -0.65
C ILE A 701 -18.11 0.34 0.14
N LEU A 702 -18.96 -0.10 1.07
CA LEU A 702 -18.71 -1.25 1.93
C LEU A 702 -18.90 -2.59 1.22
N ASP A 703 -19.75 -2.64 0.19
CA ASP A 703 -20.20 -3.89 -0.44
C ASP A 703 -19.05 -4.76 -0.97
N ILE A 704 -18.15 -4.21 -1.79
CA ILE A 704 -17.03 -4.97 -2.38
C ILE A 704 -16.07 -5.48 -1.29
N PRO A 705 -15.53 -4.65 -0.36
CA PRO A 705 -14.68 -5.16 0.72
C PRO A 705 -15.37 -6.19 1.61
N ASN A 706 -16.69 -6.04 1.84
CA ASN A 706 -17.47 -6.97 2.64
C ASN A 706 -17.53 -8.36 2.00
N GLN A 707 -17.81 -8.42 0.69
CA GLN A 707 -17.85 -9.68 -0.05
C GLN A 707 -16.46 -10.33 -0.15
N LEU A 708 -15.42 -9.56 -0.46
CA LEU A 708 -14.07 -10.09 -0.68
C LEU A 708 -13.36 -10.57 0.61
N TYR A 709 -13.50 -9.83 1.71
CA TYR A 709 -12.67 -10.06 2.90
C TYR A 709 -13.43 -10.50 4.14
N TYR A 710 -14.75 -10.31 4.17
CA TYR A 710 -15.55 -10.43 5.39
C TYR A 710 -16.81 -11.30 5.21
N GLU A 711 -16.86 -12.13 4.16
CA GLU A 711 -17.91 -13.14 3.92
C GLU A 711 -19.31 -12.55 3.76
N GLY A 712 -19.43 -11.26 3.44
CA GLY A 712 -20.72 -10.56 3.34
C GLY A 712 -21.39 -10.28 4.70
N GLU A 713 -20.71 -10.53 5.82
CA GLU A 713 -21.31 -10.42 7.17
C GLU A 713 -21.42 -8.98 7.69
N LEU A 714 -20.74 -7.99 7.09
CA LEU A 714 -20.75 -6.61 7.57
C LEU A 714 -22.10 -5.92 7.33
N GLN A 715 -22.53 -5.14 8.32
CA GLN A 715 -23.79 -4.40 8.31
C GLN A 715 -23.52 -2.90 8.27
N ALA A 716 -24.12 -2.18 7.31
CA ALA A 716 -23.93 -0.73 7.17
C ALA A 716 -24.83 0.05 8.15
N CYS A 717 -24.28 0.46 9.29
CA CYS A 717 -24.92 1.21 10.37
C CYS A 717 -24.42 2.66 10.47
N ALA A 718 -23.67 3.15 9.47
CA ALA A 718 -23.21 4.54 9.42
C ALA A 718 -24.39 5.53 9.43
N ASP A 719 -24.19 6.69 10.04
CA ASP A 719 -25.16 7.77 10.05
C ASP A 719 -25.59 8.16 8.63
N VAL A 720 -26.90 8.30 8.43
CA VAL A 720 -27.50 8.50 7.10
C VAL A 720 -27.09 9.86 6.52
N VAL A 721 -27.05 10.91 7.34
CA VAL A 721 -26.73 12.27 6.91
C VAL A 721 -25.27 12.34 6.45
N ASP A 722 -24.37 11.75 7.22
CA ASP A 722 -22.95 11.73 6.89
C ASP A 722 -22.66 10.88 5.64
N ARG A 723 -23.21 9.66 5.56
CA ARG A 723 -22.88 8.71 4.48
C ARG A 723 -23.51 9.07 3.13
N GLU A 724 -24.69 9.70 3.12
CA GLU A 724 -25.41 10.05 1.89
C GLU A 724 -25.08 11.46 1.37
N ARG A 725 -24.21 12.19 2.08
CA ARG A 725 -23.85 13.60 1.80
C ARG A 725 -23.50 13.87 0.33
N PHE A 726 -22.87 12.92 -0.37
CA PHE A 726 -22.43 13.07 -1.76
C PHE A 726 -23.28 12.31 -2.78
N CYS A 727 -24.34 11.61 -2.36
CA CYS A 727 -25.21 10.85 -3.28
C CYS A 727 -25.92 11.72 -4.32
N ARG A 728 -26.05 13.03 -4.06
CA ARG A 728 -26.62 14.04 -4.97
C ARG A 728 -25.59 14.99 -5.58
N TRP A 729 -24.31 14.65 -5.53
CA TRP A 729 -23.25 15.50 -6.07
C TRP A 729 -23.30 15.48 -7.61
N GLU A 730 -23.26 16.66 -8.23
CA GLU A 730 -23.38 16.83 -9.70
C GLU A 730 -22.24 16.15 -10.47
N GLY A 731 -21.08 15.92 -9.83
CA GLY A 731 -19.95 15.21 -10.42
C GLY A 731 -20.11 13.68 -10.50
N LEU A 732 -21.18 13.10 -9.93
CA LEU A 732 -21.42 11.67 -10.03
C LEU A 732 -21.95 11.27 -11.42
N PRO A 733 -21.38 10.24 -12.07
CA PRO A 733 -21.94 9.68 -13.31
C PRO A 733 -23.35 9.12 -13.13
N ARG A 734 -23.64 8.58 -11.95
CA ARG A 734 -24.96 8.05 -11.55
C ARG A 734 -25.29 8.55 -10.15
N GLN A 735 -26.40 9.27 -10.03
CA GLN A 735 -26.90 9.74 -8.74
C GLN A 735 -27.24 8.55 -7.83
N GLY A 736 -26.98 8.69 -6.52
CA GLY A 736 -27.14 7.62 -5.54
C GLY A 736 -26.03 6.57 -5.51
N PHE A 737 -25.01 6.68 -6.36
CA PHE A 737 -23.88 5.75 -6.41
C PHE A 737 -22.56 6.49 -6.13
N PRO A 738 -22.11 6.58 -4.86
CA PRO A 738 -20.99 7.44 -4.46
C PRO A 738 -19.60 6.80 -4.69
N ILE A 739 -19.43 6.13 -5.83
CA ILE A 739 -18.14 5.57 -6.27
C ILE A 739 -17.90 6.00 -7.71
N ILE A 740 -16.71 6.52 -7.97
CA ILE A 740 -16.23 6.84 -9.32
C ILE A 740 -14.95 6.06 -9.57
N PHE A 741 -14.90 5.32 -10.67
CA PHE A 741 -13.65 4.83 -11.24
C PHE A 741 -13.36 5.63 -12.51
N HIS A 742 -12.34 6.49 -12.46
CA HIS A 742 -11.88 7.27 -13.60
C HIS A 742 -10.70 6.55 -14.26
N GLY A 743 -10.96 5.92 -15.41
CA GLY A 743 -9.94 5.22 -16.18
C GLY A 743 -8.93 6.18 -16.82
N VAL A 744 -7.66 6.10 -16.42
CA VAL A 744 -6.56 6.88 -17.00
C VAL A 744 -5.52 5.93 -17.58
N MET A 745 -5.37 5.97 -18.90
CA MET A 745 -4.29 5.26 -19.59
C MET A 745 -3.03 6.13 -19.58
N GLY A 746 -2.42 6.34 -18.42
CA GLY A 746 -1.26 7.24 -18.29
C GLY A 746 0.07 6.57 -18.65
N LYS A 747 1.17 7.20 -18.24
CA LYS A 747 2.53 6.65 -18.38
C LYS A 747 3.24 6.65 -17.04
N ASP A 748 3.86 5.51 -16.72
CA ASP A 748 4.77 5.39 -15.59
C ASP A 748 6.07 6.17 -15.84
N GLU A 749 6.33 7.18 -15.04
CA GLU A 749 7.55 8.00 -15.11
C GLU A 749 8.36 7.96 -13.81
N ARG A 750 9.65 8.29 -13.92
CA ARG A 750 10.63 8.43 -12.83
C ARG A 750 11.50 9.65 -13.11
N GLU A 751 12.03 10.27 -12.07
CA GLU A 751 12.89 11.45 -12.22
C GLU A 751 14.08 11.42 -11.24
N GLY A 752 15.22 11.94 -11.71
CA GLY A 752 16.47 12.05 -10.96
C GLY A 752 16.95 10.70 -10.40
N ASN A 753 17.28 10.68 -9.12
CA ASN A 753 17.79 9.49 -8.44
C ASN A 753 16.67 8.70 -7.72
N SER A 754 15.41 9.11 -7.84
CA SER A 754 14.29 8.48 -7.14
C SER A 754 13.85 7.19 -7.84
N PRO A 755 13.90 6.02 -7.16
CA PRO A 755 13.39 4.78 -7.74
C PRO A 755 11.85 4.72 -7.77
N SER A 756 11.17 5.69 -7.13
CA SER A 756 9.71 5.74 -7.02
C SER A 756 9.06 6.32 -8.28
N PHE A 757 7.88 5.83 -8.62
CA PHE A 757 7.17 6.16 -9.85
C PHE A 757 6.09 7.20 -9.64
N PHE A 758 5.75 7.92 -10.71
CA PHE A 758 4.62 8.83 -10.76
C PHE A 758 3.95 8.77 -12.13
N ASN A 759 2.72 9.24 -12.19
CA ASN A 759 1.91 9.31 -13.39
C ASN A 759 1.30 10.72 -13.48
N PRO A 760 1.83 11.57 -14.38
CA PRO A 760 1.39 12.96 -14.56
C PRO A 760 -0.12 13.09 -14.83
N GLU A 761 -0.70 12.19 -15.62
CA GLU A 761 -2.11 12.27 -16.02
C GLU A 761 -3.05 11.91 -14.88
N GLU A 762 -2.68 10.91 -14.08
CA GLU A 762 -3.44 10.61 -12.87
C GLU A 762 -3.36 11.76 -11.86
N ALA A 763 -2.18 12.36 -11.67
CA ALA A 763 -2.00 13.48 -10.75
C ALA A 763 -2.83 14.70 -11.18
N ALA A 764 -2.87 15.00 -12.48
CA ALA A 764 -3.70 16.06 -13.03
C ALA A 764 -5.21 15.77 -12.85
N THR A 765 -5.63 14.52 -13.06
CA THR A 765 -7.03 14.09 -12.88
C THR A 765 -7.47 14.18 -11.41
N VAL A 766 -6.62 13.73 -10.48
CA VAL A 766 -6.86 13.91 -9.03
C VAL A 766 -7.00 15.38 -8.68
N THR A 767 -6.12 16.23 -9.19
CA THR A 767 -6.17 17.68 -8.96
C THR A 767 -7.48 18.29 -9.48
N SER A 768 -7.95 17.87 -10.66
CA SER A 768 -9.24 18.31 -11.22
C SER A 768 -10.42 17.97 -10.29
N TYR A 769 -10.48 16.74 -9.75
CA TYR A 769 -11.52 16.38 -8.78
C TYR A 769 -11.41 17.16 -7.47
N LEU A 770 -10.19 17.41 -6.97
CA LEU A 770 -9.99 18.23 -5.78
C LEU A 770 -10.54 19.65 -5.98
N LYS A 771 -10.31 20.26 -7.14
CA LYS A 771 -10.92 21.57 -7.49
C LYS A 771 -12.44 21.46 -7.45
N GLN A 772 -13.00 20.50 -8.18
CA GLN A 772 -14.45 20.32 -8.23
C GLN A 772 -15.07 20.09 -6.84
N LEU A 773 -14.37 19.46 -5.89
CA LEU A 773 -14.91 19.21 -4.56
C LEU A 773 -14.73 20.40 -3.60
N LEU A 774 -13.61 21.12 -3.70
CA LEU A 774 -13.24 22.16 -2.74
C LEU A 774 -13.65 23.58 -3.17
N THR A 775 -13.82 23.84 -4.47
CA THR A 775 -14.12 25.20 -5.00
C THR A 775 -15.57 25.39 -5.44
N SER A 776 -16.31 24.32 -5.77
CA SER A 776 -17.66 24.41 -6.35
C SER A 776 -18.78 24.80 -5.38
N SER A 777 -18.50 25.02 -4.09
CA SER A 777 -19.53 25.16 -3.06
C SER A 777 -20.13 26.57 -2.87
N SER A 778 -19.62 27.63 -3.53
CA SER A 778 -20.10 29.00 -3.28
C SER A 778 -21.43 29.37 -3.95
N LYS A 779 -21.98 28.58 -4.88
CA LYS A 779 -23.13 29.00 -5.72
C LYS A 779 -24.54 28.56 -5.25
N LYS A 780 -24.68 27.71 -4.23
CA LYS A 780 -26.00 27.13 -3.83
C LYS A 780 -26.24 26.98 -2.31
N GLY A 781 -25.68 27.87 -1.47
CA GLY A 781 -25.96 27.86 -0.01
C GLY A 781 -25.51 26.60 0.76
N LYS A 782 -24.72 25.71 0.14
CA LYS A 782 -24.11 24.55 0.80
C LYS A 782 -22.76 24.96 1.37
N ALA A 783 -22.51 24.64 2.64
CA ALA A 783 -21.23 24.91 3.28
C ALA A 783 -20.07 24.27 2.52
N ARG A 784 -18.99 25.03 2.31
CA ARG A 784 -17.76 24.58 1.64
C ARG A 784 -17.21 23.33 2.33
N LEU A 785 -16.84 22.32 1.52
CA LEU A 785 -16.17 21.14 2.03
C LEU A 785 -14.79 21.53 2.56
N SER A 786 -14.52 21.27 3.84
CA SER A 786 -13.21 21.57 4.43
C SER A 786 -12.15 20.59 3.90
N PRO A 787 -10.94 21.03 3.49
CA PRO A 787 -9.87 20.16 2.99
C PRO A 787 -9.47 19.05 3.96
N ARG A 788 -9.60 19.27 5.28
CA ARG A 788 -9.38 18.24 6.32
C ARG A 788 -10.29 17.01 6.19
N SER A 789 -11.44 17.15 5.52
CA SER A 789 -12.40 16.07 5.28
C SER A 789 -12.12 15.26 4.01
N VAL A 790 -11.08 15.65 3.25
CA VAL A 790 -10.64 15.01 2.02
C VAL A 790 -9.28 14.35 2.25
N GLY A 791 -9.08 13.17 1.67
CA GLY A 791 -7.79 12.48 1.66
C GLY A 791 -7.43 11.98 0.27
N VAL A 792 -6.15 12.04 -0.07
CA VAL A 792 -5.61 11.46 -1.30
C VAL A 792 -4.60 10.37 -0.96
N ILE A 793 -4.83 9.17 -1.48
CA ILE A 793 -4.02 7.98 -1.24
C ILE A 793 -3.31 7.59 -2.54
N SER A 794 -2.00 7.37 -2.46
CA SER A 794 -1.20 6.80 -3.56
C SER A 794 -0.09 5.92 -3.01
N PRO A 795 0.19 4.75 -3.61
CA PRO A 795 1.17 3.81 -3.07
C PRO A 795 2.61 4.22 -3.42
N TYR A 796 2.79 5.14 -4.37
CA TYR A 796 4.10 5.64 -4.77
C TYR A 796 4.35 7.04 -4.22
N ARG A 797 5.45 7.18 -3.48
CA ARG A 797 5.86 8.44 -2.89
C ARG A 797 6.02 9.55 -3.92
N LYS A 798 6.62 9.26 -5.08
CA LYS A 798 6.84 10.29 -6.09
C LYS A 798 5.53 10.85 -6.65
N GLN A 799 4.48 10.03 -6.70
CA GLN A 799 3.13 10.48 -7.02
C GLN A 799 2.56 11.39 -5.92
N VAL A 800 2.75 11.04 -4.64
CA VAL A 800 2.33 11.89 -3.50
C VAL A 800 2.98 13.27 -3.59
N GLU A 801 4.29 13.34 -3.84
CA GLU A 801 5.01 14.61 -4.05
C GLU A 801 4.43 15.42 -5.21
N LYS A 802 4.22 14.79 -6.37
CA LYS A 802 3.69 15.46 -7.57
C LYS A 802 2.28 15.99 -7.34
N ILE A 803 1.42 15.25 -6.65
CA ILE A 803 0.08 15.71 -6.27
C ILE A 803 0.17 16.90 -5.30
N ARG A 804 1.01 16.83 -4.26
CA ARG A 804 1.23 17.97 -3.35
C ARG A 804 1.76 19.20 -4.08
N HIS A 805 2.66 19.02 -5.04
CA HIS A 805 3.19 20.09 -5.87
C HIS A 805 2.09 20.73 -6.74
N CYS A 806 1.19 19.92 -7.33
CA CYS A 806 0.03 20.43 -8.05
C CYS A 806 -0.83 21.34 -7.17
N ILE A 807 -1.15 20.88 -5.96
CA ILE A 807 -2.03 21.57 -5.03
C ILE A 807 -1.40 22.87 -4.49
N THR A 808 -0.10 22.84 -4.16
CA THR A 808 0.55 23.93 -3.41
C THR A 808 1.29 24.94 -4.28
N LYS A 809 1.67 24.56 -5.52
CA LYS A 809 2.49 25.41 -6.40
C LYS A 809 1.83 25.71 -7.73
N LEU A 810 1.27 24.70 -8.42
CA LEU A 810 0.82 24.85 -9.81
C LEU A 810 -0.63 25.37 -9.92
N ASP A 811 -1.56 24.84 -9.13
CA ASP A 811 -2.97 25.23 -9.23
C ASP A 811 -3.27 26.48 -8.39
N LYS A 812 -3.64 27.57 -9.07
CA LYS A 812 -3.89 28.87 -8.43
C LYS A 812 -5.10 28.86 -7.51
N GLU A 813 -6.16 28.12 -7.84
CA GLU A 813 -7.39 28.09 -7.05
C GLU A 813 -7.19 27.30 -5.75
N LEU A 814 -6.58 26.11 -5.84
CA LEU A 814 -6.32 25.29 -4.65
C LEU A 814 -5.30 25.94 -3.72
N ARG A 815 -4.24 26.55 -4.28
CA ARG A 815 -3.23 27.27 -3.50
C ARG A 815 -3.83 28.46 -2.74
N GLY A 816 -4.88 29.07 -3.28
CA GLY A 816 -5.58 30.20 -2.65
C GLY A 816 -6.50 29.84 -1.50
N LEU A 817 -6.64 28.55 -1.15
CA LEU A 817 -7.47 28.11 -0.02
C LEU A 817 -6.67 28.15 1.30
N ASP A 818 -7.15 28.93 2.28
CA ASP A 818 -6.47 29.13 3.57
C ASP A 818 -6.20 27.85 4.36
N ASP A 819 -7.07 26.85 4.22
CA ASP A 819 -7.03 25.56 4.92
C ASP A 819 -6.51 24.40 4.07
N ILE A 820 -5.89 24.67 2.91
CA ILE A 820 -5.40 23.61 2.00
C ILE A 820 -4.33 22.72 2.62
N LYS A 821 -3.55 23.26 3.55
CA LYS A 821 -2.50 22.54 4.30
C LYS A 821 -3.06 21.39 5.15
N ASP A 822 -4.35 21.42 5.48
CA ASP A 822 -5.01 20.38 6.26
C ASP A 822 -5.45 19.17 5.39
N LEU A 823 -5.36 19.29 4.06
CA LEU A 823 -5.60 18.19 3.14
C LEU A 823 -4.47 17.16 3.26
N LYS A 824 -4.83 15.93 3.62
CA LYS A 824 -3.86 14.84 3.71
C LYS A 824 -3.66 14.21 2.33
N VAL A 825 -2.43 14.23 1.83
CA VAL A 825 -1.96 13.39 0.70
C VAL A 825 -0.89 12.46 1.27
N GLY A 826 -0.96 11.15 1.03
CA GLY A 826 -0.02 10.20 1.63
C GLY A 826 -0.19 8.77 1.11
N SER A 827 0.63 7.86 1.63
CA SER A 827 0.52 6.43 1.31
C SER A 827 -0.61 5.73 2.07
N VAL A 828 -0.93 4.49 1.69
CA VAL A 828 -1.97 3.70 2.37
C VAL A 828 -1.64 3.52 3.86
N GLU A 829 -0.35 3.29 4.15
CA GLU A 829 0.19 3.12 5.50
C GLU A 829 -0.05 4.36 6.37
N GLU A 830 0.14 5.57 5.82
CA GLU A 830 -0.13 6.83 6.55
C GLU A 830 -1.62 7.03 6.85
N PHE A 831 -2.51 6.45 6.06
CA PHE A 831 -3.96 6.53 6.21
C PHE A 831 -4.56 5.43 7.10
N GLN A 832 -3.74 4.47 7.56
CA GLN A 832 -4.21 3.43 8.47
C GLN A 832 -4.70 4.03 9.79
N GLY A 833 -5.85 3.56 10.27
CA GLY A 833 -6.55 4.13 11.43
C GLY A 833 -7.20 5.50 11.20
N GLN A 834 -6.96 6.16 10.06
CA GLN A 834 -7.63 7.41 9.69
C GLN A 834 -8.86 7.15 8.81
N GLU A 835 -9.71 8.15 8.69
CA GLU A 835 -10.91 8.15 7.82
C GLU A 835 -11.19 9.57 7.33
N ARG A 836 -11.83 9.69 6.16
CA ARG A 836 -12.20 10.98 5.55
C ARG A 836 -13.58 10.88 4.91
N SER A 837 -14.28 12.00 4.80
CA SER A 837 -15.58 12.07 4.12
C SER A 837 -15.43 11.67 2.65
N VAL A 838 -14.38 12.19 1.99
CA VAL A 838 -14.02 11.88 0.61
C VAL A 838 -12.61 11.31 0.55
N ILE A 839 -12.42 10.23 -0.20
CA ILE A 839 -11.11 9.66 -0.51
C ILE A 839 -10.92 9.60 -2.01
N LEU A 840 -9.76 10.07 -2.47
CA LEU A 840 -9.28 9.88 -3.82
C LEU A 840 -8.11 8.90 -3.79
N ILE A 841 -8.07 7.96 -4.72
CA ILE A 841 -6.99 6.97 -4.86
C ILE A 841 -6.35 7.16 -6.23
N SER A 842 -5.03 7.34 -6.30
CA SER A 842 -4.24 7.27 -7.54
C SER A 842 -3.42 6.00 -7.54
N THR A 843 -3.62 5.15 -8.54
CA THR A 843 -2.96 3.84 -8.63
C THR A 843 -1.60 3.87 -9.31
N VAL A 844 -1.33 4.93 -10.09
CA VAL A 844 -0.11 5.28 -10.81
C VAL A 844 0.20 4.35 -11.99
N ARG A 845 0.14 3.04 -11.75
CA ARG A 845 0.63 2.03 -12.67
C ARG A 845 -0.16 1.99 -13.97
N SER A 846 0.55 2.05 -15.09
CA SER A 846 -0.06 1.99 -16.43
C SER A 846 0.66 1.04 -17.41
N SER A 847 1.81 0.48 -17.04
CA SER A 847 2.62 -0.43 -17.87
C SER A 847 2.77 -1.82 -17.26
N GLN A 848 2.52 -2.85 -18.08
CA GLN A 848 2.75 -4.26 -17.72
C GLN A 848 4.22 -4.57 -17.39
N SER A 849 5.15 -3.74 -17.87
CA SER A 849 6.60 -4.01 -17.80
C SER A 849 7.15 -3.96 -16.36
N PHE A 850 6.42 -3.31 -15.43
CA PHE A 850 6.83 -3.13 -14.04
C PHE A 850 6.01 -3.99 -13.05
N VAL A 851 5.02 -4.74 -13.54
CA VAL A 851 4.14 -5.57 -12.70
C VAL A 851 4.91 -6.66 -11.96
N GLN A 852 5.90 -7.28 -12.61
CA GLN A 852 6.73 -8.30 -11.95
C GLN A 852 7.60 -7.71 -10.83
N LEU A 853 8.13 -6.49 -11.03
CA LEU A 853 8.88 -5.79 -9.98
C LEU A 853 7.98 -5.43 -8.79
N ASP A 854 6.76 -4.95 -9.05
CA ASP A 854 5.82 -4.66 -7.96
C ASP A 854 5.44 -5.92 -7.18
N LEU A 855 5.36 -7.06 -7.87
CA LEU A 855 5.14 -8.38 -7.27
C LEU A 855 6.28 -8.83 -6.36
N ASP A 856 7.50 -8.82 -6.89
CA ASP A 856 8.68 -9.33 -6.20
C ASP A 856 9.00 -8.50 -4.94
N PHE A 857 8.67 -7.20 -4.96
CA PHE A 857 8.92 -6.26 -3.87
C PHE A 857 7.66 -5.84 -3.10
N ASN A 858 6.51 -6.46 -3.39
CA ASN A 858 5.22 -6.14 -2.77
C ASN A 858 4.93 -4.61 -2.76
N LEU A 859 5.09 -3.94 -3.90
CA LEU A 859 4.90 -2.50 -4.11
C LEU A 859 3.55 -2.23 -4.79
N GLY A 860 3.01 -1.02 -4.61
CA GLY A 860 1.79 -0.62 -5.31
C GLY A 860 0.50 -1.20 -4.72
N PHE A 861 -0.56 -1.18 -5.53
CA PHE A 861 -1.88 -1.76 -5.22
C PHE A 861 -2.15 -3.12 -5.89
N LEU A 862 -1.34 -3.52 -6.88
CA LEU A 862 -1.52 -4.79 -7.57
C LEU A 862 -1.06 -5.93 -6.64
N LYS A 863 -1.86 -6.99 -6.55
CA LYS A 863 -1.60 -8.22 -5.79
C LYS A 863 -1.29 -7.99 -4.30
N ASN A 864 -1.83 -6.92 -3.73
CA ASN A 864 -1.79 -6.64 -2.30
C ASN A 864 -3.22 -6.41 -1.74
N PRO A 865 -3.93 -7.49 -1.35
CA PRO A 865 -5.32 -7.42 -0.89
C PRO A 865 -5.50 -6.54 0.36
N LYS A 866 -4.52 -6.56 1.27
CA LYS A 866 -4.55 -5.77 2.51
C LYS A 866 -4.49 -4.26 2.21
N ARG A 867 -3.63 -3.84 1.26
CA ARG A 867 -3.56 -2.43 0.81
C ARG A 867 -4.84 -1.99 0.11
N PHE A 868 -5.38 -2.83 -0.79
CA PHE A 868 -6.66 -2.55 -1.43
C PHE A 868 -7.75 -2.32 -0.39
N ASN A 869 -7.95 -3.28 0.51
CA ASN A 869 -8.96 -3.22 1.56
C ASN A 869 -8.83 -1.96 2.42
N VAL A 870 -7.62 -1.64 2.89
CA VAL A 870 -7.41 -0.41 3.69
C VAL A 870 -7.77 0.83 2.88
N ALA A 871 -7.28 0.95 1.64
CA ALA A 871 -7.44 2.16 0.83
C ALA A 871 -8.92 2.46 0.52
N VAL A 872 -9.70 1.46 0.07
CA VAL A 872 -11.11 1.66 -0.31
C VAL A 872 -12.03 1.88 0.90
N THR A 873 -11.64 1.36 2.08
CA THR A 873 -12.44 1.49 3.34
C THR A 873 -12.11 2.74 4.16
N ARG A 874 -11.32 3.68 3.62
CA ARG A 874 -11.06 4.98 4.25
C ARG A 874 -12.17 6.00 4.03
N ALA A 875 -12.97 5.82 2.97
CA ALA A 875 -14.03 6.75 2.57
C ALA A 875 -15.31 6.55 3.40
N LYS A 876 -15.90 7.65 3.88
CA LYS A 876 -17.24 7.62 4.49
C LYS A 876 -18.34 7.75 3.45
N ALA A 877 -18.25 8.74 2.57
CA ALA A 877 -19.38 9.20 1.76
C ALA A 877 -19.10 9.30 0.26
N LEU A 878 -17.83 9.37 -0.18
CA LEU A 878 -17.46 9.38 -1.59
C LEU A 878 -16.07 8.76 -1.79
N LEU A 879 -15.99 7.81 -2.73
CA LEU A 879 -14.73 7.19 -3.16
C LEU A 879 -14.49 7.47 -4.64
N ILE A 880 -13.34 8.06 -4.96
CA ILE A 880 -12.90 8.29 -6.35
C ILE A 880 -11.59 7.55 -6.58
N VAL A 881 -11.59 6.60 -7.50
CA VAL A 881 -10.39 5.87 -7.93
C VAL A 881 -9.96 6.41 -9.28
N VAL A 882 -8.69 6.73 -9.43
CA VAL A 882 -8.04 7.15 -10.68
C VAL A 882 -6.95 6.14 -10.99
N GLY A 883 -7.05 5.47 -12.13
CA GLY A 883 -6.12 4.41 -12.48
C GLY A 883 -6.34 3.77 -13.84
N ASN A 884 -5.42 2.91 -14.26
CA ASN A 884 -5.51 2.21 -15.54
C ASN A 884 -6.37 0.93 -15.42
N PRO A 885 -7.59 0.89 -15.98
CA PRO A 885 -8.50 -0.24 -15.81
C PRO A 885 -8.02 -1.52 -16.49
N LEU A 886 -7.27 -1.41 -17.59
CA LEU A 886 -6.77 -2.58 -18.32
C LEU A 886 -5.70 -3.30 -17.50
N LEU A 887 -4.83 -2.54 -16.82
CA LEU A 887 -3.80 -3.09 -15.96
C LEU A 887 -4.40 -3.65 -14.67
N LEU A 888 -5.25 -2.86 -14.01
CA LEU A 888 -5.87 -3.22 -12.74
C LEU A 888 -6.82 -4.41 -12.88
N GLY A 889 -7.50 -4.57 -14.02
CA GLY A 889 -8.38 -5.72 -14.29
C GLY A 889 -7.67 -7.08 -14.36
N HIS A 890 -6.33 -7.11 -14.35
CA HIS A 890 -5.56 -8.35 -14.18
C HIS A 890 -5.48 -8.81 -12.71
N ASP A 891 -5.75 -7.92 -11.77
CA ASP A 891 -5.82 -8.24 -10.34
C ASP A 891 -7.26 -8.64 -9.96
N PRO A 892 -7.48 -9.76 -9.26
CA PRO A 892 -8.82 -10.23 -8.91
C PRO A 892 -9.64 -9.22 -8.09
N ASP A 893 -8.99 -8.51 -7.15
CA ASP A 893 -9.68 -7.60 -6.22
C ASP A 893 -10.08 -6.30 -6.92
N TRP A 894 -9.22 -5.80 -7.82
CA TRP A 894 -9.54 -4.63 -8.65
C TRP A 894 -10.52 -4.94 -9.80
N LYS A 895 -10.63 -6.20 -10.21
CA LYS A 895 -11.56 -6.65 -11.26
C LYS A 895 -12.98 -6.80 -10.73
N ALA A 896 -13.13 -7.20 -9.46
CA ALA A 896 -14.40 -7.24 -8.75
C ALA A 896 -14.97 -5.83 -8.58
#